data_AF-A0A933RP83-F1
#
_entry.id   AF-A0A933RP83-F1
#
_cell.length_a   1.000
_cell.length_b   1.000
_cell.length_c   1.000
_cell.angle_alpha   90.00
_cell.angle_beta   90.00
_cell.angle_gamma   90.00
#
_symmetry.space_group_name_H-M   'P 1'
#
loop_
_entity.id
_entity.type
_entity.pdbx_description
1 polymer ?
#
loop_
_entity_poly.entity_id
_entity_poly.type
_entity_poly.pdbx_seq_one_letter_code
_entity_poly.pdbx_strand_id
1 'polypeptide(L)'
;MKKSKYEPIRSWEEVFERIDQIVADPRGNTELIKALNVNLRVETGSLPGYQGGGFAEKADSIGISKQMREKLEDLMSMDLSQDDMYLLVRQLVKSLPFFGASQDEIRLLRGLAEEIEYTFPSPITEDIRGEIHSRLSPRNLDLVRALLSYTEKGDPEPLRRINKYQKVFQYRPDKFRGLLDLLKELERQLANVFEPHPGKIDDRIEDIYQLLSNISQIVSPQINSQLRYLLGSIEKKNKSLIQTNVEILISQLDEAANTAENLNFKRLFDNLKSKLANAPSMNPDEIRVLINEWRRDAVSLFFPSLFDSLETFIGYLRSRDALNAILMLGDLRMSLRRKIQNPLLQSQAIAVTLEAVWLDLTLERIGYILFGEVNHVILANITPETLPIAIDVVRSMILNVRAKGQGTWQLEECDAELAAIKQSSELNFYTIYSIFERINAEIGAITDKTVETYYDVTRRVFMMRQIPNADEAASAFVDGLFRSTTLQHLSEITLKLLNFSRARMADLMKRVRHPPIREVSHAKVARIKRDMETLATRVDPGKLAYFFQPGVAEGSMAHYVMLGEKGAYLAEMARLGINVPPGFTLTSRVCNMFFSDGHMLSEKTQDVVFKCVERLEEIAGRALGSSERPLFLAVRAGSCVSMPGMMDTILNVGLNRETTEGLANTTGDPLFAYECFYRLVSKYASSVMGFSGNEDMSMDAVRLACTSPDEMRRMVEGLLEKVLRETGAVFPQDPREQLLGALKAIFSSWRSESAITYRQIFNIPHHFGTAANVQQMVFGNLGRNSCSGVAFSRNPVTGERQMFGEYLPCSQGEALVCGQGKPLPLSGSDGEGSSLSPSFERRFPQAYERLTAVARKLEVHLRDMQDIEFTIENNTLYVLQTRPAKRTDYAALKIAIELVEEGIIDKRTAVARLEEAGLRQLLLPVFSPSALKHLIAKGNPASPGVAVGKLAFNRSDAIARAQAGEDVILVAVRTTPKDIGGIAASRGVLTQEGGMTSHAAINSRRMAKPCVTGCQTLEIDREGEILRIDSLRLGPSDTISIDGYTGEVFLGAVEIVEPEYPQAVSDKDPLGLERYVNTYLEWEKEASAVT
;
A
#
# COMPACT_ATOMS: atom_id res chain seq x y z
N MET A 1 -30.95 -48.67 49.05
CA MET A 1 -30.45 -49.84 48.31
C MET A 1 -31.45 -50.99 48.41
N LYS A 2 -32.44 -51.05 47.50
CA LYS A 2 -33.14 -52.31 47.21
C LYS A 2 -32.30 -53.00 46.11
N LYS A 3 -31.80 -54.21 46.37
CA LYS A 3 -31.05 -54.99 45.38
C LYS A 3 -31.92 -55.13 44.11
N SER A 4 -31.41 -54.62 42.99
CA SER A 4 -32.01 -54.82 41.66
C SER A 4 -32.25 -56.31 41.46
N LYS A 5 -33.45 -56.67 41.00
CA LYS A 5 -33.85 -58.06 40.70
C LYS A 5 -33.21 -58.60 39.41
N TYR A 6 -32.40 -57.80 38.71
CA TYR A 6 -31.87 -58.10 37.37
C TYR A 6 -30.34 -58.05 37.33
N GLU A 7 -29.74 -59.01 36.61
CA GLU A 7 -28.28 -59.12 36.42
C GLU A 7 -27.72 -57.95 35.59
N PRO A 8 -26.53 -57.40 35.97
CA PRO A 8 -25.88 -56.31 35.25
C PRO A 8 -25.47 -56.74 33.85
N ILE A 9 -25.69 -55.86 32.87
CA ILE A 9 -25.39 -56.09 31.44
C ILE A 9 -23.88 -55.97 31.23
N ARG A 10 -23.25 -56.91 30.51
CA ARG A 10 -21.78 -56.96 30.35
C ARG A 10 -21.28 -56.90 28.90
N SER A 11 -22.15 -57.00 27.89
CA SER A 11 -21.76 -56.89 26.47
C SER A 11 -22.85 -56.22 25.62
N TRP A 12 -22.48 -55.75 24.41
CA TRP A 12 -23.43 -55.17 23.46
C TRP A 12 -24.41 -56.20 22.89
N GLU A 13 -23.99 -57.46 22.78
CA GLU A 13 -24.87 -58.56 22.33
C GLU A 13 -26.00 -58.81 23.33
N GLU A 14 -25.73 -58.73 24.64
CA GLU A 14 -26.80 -58.79 25.66
C GLU A 14 -27.75 -57.59 25.60
N VAL A 15 -27.27 -56.41 25.18
CA VAL A 15 -28.13 -55.24 24.97
C VAL A 15 -29.09 -55.50 23.82
N PHE A 16 -28.58 -56.01 22.69
CA PHE A 16 -29.40 -56.32 21.52
C PHE A 16 -30.38 -57.46 21.76
N GLU A 17 -29.96 -58.51 22.47
CA GLU A 17 -30.81 -59.65 22.77
C GLU A 17 -31.95 -59.29 23.74
N ARG A 18 -31.69 -58.40 24.71
CA ARG A 18 -32.75 -57.85 25.57
C ARG A 18 -33.69 -56.93 24.80
N ILE A 19 -33.19 -56.15 23.84
CA ILE A 19 -34.03 -55.38 22.92
C ILE A 19 -34.92 -56.30 22.10
N ASP A 20 -34.39 -57.41 21.58
CA ASP A 20 -35.18 -58.40 20.84
C ASP A 20 -36.25 -59.09 21.68
N GLN A 21 -35.96 -59.37 22.94
CA GLN A 21 -36.94 -59.91 23.88
C GLN A 21 -38.05 -58.90 24.22
N ILE A 22 -37.69 -57.61 24.31
CA ILE A 22 -38.66 -56.52 24.44
C ILE A 22 -39.54 -56.46 23.19
N VAL A 23 -38.93 -56.57 22.00
CA VAL A 23 -39.62 -56.55 20.70
C VAL A 23 -40.58 -57.73 20.52
N ALA A 24 -40.18 -58.93 20.95
CA ALA A 24 -40.97 -60.14 20.77
C ALA A 24 -42.21 -60.24 21.68
N ASP A 25 -42.16 -59.70 22.90
CA ASP A 25 -43.33 -59.57 23.80
C ASP A 25 -43.38 -58.19 24.50
N PRO A 26 -43.97 -57.19 23.82
CA PRO A 26 -44.04 -55.80 24.30
C PRO A 26 -44.76 -55.64 25.65
N ARG A 27 -45.79 -56.45 25.89
CA ARG A 27 -46.77 -56.22 26.97
C ARG A 27 -46.42 -56.99 28.24
N GLY A 28 -45.55 -58.01 28.15
CA GLY A 28 -45.06 -58.79 29.30
C GLY A 28 -43.81 -58.24 30.01
N ASN A 29 -43.05 -57.32 29.40
CA ASN A 29 -41.64 -57.05 29.79
C ASN A 29 -41.32 -55.62 30.26
N THR A 30 -42.27 -54.90 30.86
CA THR A 30 -42.08 -53.50 31.33
C THR A 30 -40.97 -53.36 32.39
N GLU A 31 -40.73 -54.38 33.20
CA GLU A 31 -39.64 -54.39 34.18
C GLU A 31 -38.26 -54.59 33.52
N LEU A 32 -38.21 -55.26 32.36
CA LEU A 32 -37.00 -55.49 31.57
C LEU A 32 -36.53 -54.20 30.88
N ILE A 33 -37.48 -53.37 30.42
CA ILE A 33 -37.24 -52.01 29.89
C ILE A 33 -36.62 -51.11 30.97
N LYS A 34 -37.21 -51.11 32.17
CA LYS A 34 -36.68 -50.33 33.30
C LYS A 34 -35.30 -50.82 33.74
N ALA A 35 -35.06 -52.14 33.74
CA ALA A 35 -33.75 -52.72 34.03
C ALA A 35 -32.69 -52.39 32.98
N LEU A 36 -33.03 -52.36 31.68
CA LEU A 36 -32.14 -51.94 30.60
C LEU A 36 -31.75 -50.46 30.76
N ASN A 37 -32.74 -49.61 31.05
CA ASN A 37 -32.57 -48.16 31.21
C ASN A 37 -31.73 -47.79 32.45
N VAL A 38 -31.86 -48.55 33.55
CA VAL A 38 -31.01 -48.39 34.76
C VAL A 38 -29.58 -48.88 34.51
N ASN A 39 -29.36 -50.00 33.81
CA ASN A 39 -28.01 -50.51 33.53
C ASN A 39 -27.23 -49.63 32.52
N LEU A 40 -27.90 -49.14 31.47
CA LEU A 40 -27.29 -48.23 30.48
C LEU A 40 -26.92 -46.86 31.07
N ARG A 41 -27.58 -46.43 32.16
CA ARG A 41 -27.28 -45.17 32.85
C ARG A 41 -26.02 -45.21 33.71
N VAL A 42 -25.54 -46.39 34.12
CA VAL A 42 -24.51 -46.52 35.16
C VAL A 42 -23.14 -46.97 34.63
N GLU A 43 -23.03 -47.73 33.54
CA GLU A 43 -21.74 -48.39 33.16
C GLU A 43 -21.30 -48.26 31.68
N THR A 44 -21.68 -47.22 30.94
CA THR A 44 -21.27 -47.08 29.52
C THR A 44 -19.79 -46.74 29.29
N GLY A 45 -19.05 -46.40 30.34
CA GLY A 45 -17.59 -46.22 30.27
C GLY A 45 -16.77 -47.49 30.43
N SER A 46 -17.39 -48.67 30.64
CA SER A 46 -16.68 -49.86 31.16
C SER A 46 -17.06 -51.20 30.53
N LEU A 47 -17.96 -51.24 29.54
CA LEU A 47 -18.35 -52.48 28.86
C LEU A 47 -17.22 -52.96 27.91
N PRO A 48 -16.71 -54.20 28.02
CA PRO A 48 -15.63 -54.71 27.16
C PRO A 48 -16.08 -54.74 25.70
N GLY A 49 -15.24 -54.21 24.80
CA GLY A 49 -15.53 -54.02 23.38
C GLY A 49 -15.49 -52.56 22.91
N TYR A 50 -15.30 -51.62 23.85
CA TYR A 50 -15.05 -50.21 23.51
C TYR A 50 -13.85 -49.67 24.31
N GLN A 51 -12.62 -50.00 23.89
CA GLN A 51 -11.42 -49.30 24.36
C GLN A 51 -10.66 -48.73 23.15
N GLY A 52 -10.57 -47.40 23.09
CA GLY A 52 -10.05 -46.69 21.92
C GLY A 52 -8.59 -46.99 21.63
N GLY A 53 -8.31 -47.57 20.46
CA GLY A 53 -6.95 -47.61 19.89
C GLY A 53 -6.82 -48.50 18.65
N GLY A 54 -6.74 -47.89 17.46
CA GLY A 54 -6.19 -48.54 16.25
C GLY A 54 -7.20 -49.07 15.22
N PHE A 55 -6.75 -49.10 13.96
CA PHE A 55 -7.55 -49.30 12.74
C PHE A 55 -8.20 -50.69 12.56
N ALA A 56 -8.00 -51.65 13.47
CA ALA A 56 -8.51 -53.01 13.33
C ALA A 56 -9.88 -53.26 14.01
N GLU A 57 -10.34 -52.38 14.91
CA GLU A 57 -11.61 -52.56 15.65
C GLU A 57 -12.80 -51.74 15.07
N LYS A 58 -12.61 -51.02 13.95
CA LYS A 58 -13.69 -50.27 13.27
C LYS A 58 -14.76 -51.15 12.59
N ALA A 59 -14.49 -52.43 12.38
CA ALA A 59 -15.44 -53.33 11.72
C ALA A 59 -16.62 -53.67 12.65
N ASP A 60 -16.36 -53.95 13.92
CA ASP A 60 -17.42 -54.26 14.88
C ASP A 60 -18.21 -53.01 15.28
N SER A 61 -17.62 -51.81 15.30
CA SER A 61 -18.39 -50.58 15.59
C SER A 61 -19.40 -50.23 14.50
N ILE A 62 -19.11 -50.53 13.22
CA ILE A 62 -20.04 -50.32 12.10
C ILE A 62 -21.13 -51.40 12.10
N GLY A 63 -20.77 -52.66 12.42
CA GLY A 63 -21.71 -53.76 12.59
C GLY A 63 -22.72 -53.51 13.72
N ILE A 64 -22.23 -53.12 14.90
CA ILE A 64 -23.02 -52.74 16.07
C ILE A 64 -23.89 -51.51 15.77
N SER A 65 -23.35 -50.49 15.07
CA SER A 65 -24.10 -49.29 14.69
C SER A 65 -25.19 -49.57 13.64
N LYS A 66 -25.02 -50.62 12.83
CA LYS A 66 -26.01 -51.06 11.85
C LYS A 66 -27.10 -51.92 12.51
N GLN A 67 -26.72 -52.88 13.34
CA GLN A 67 -27.67 -53.68 14.13
C GLN A 67 -28.47 -52.80 15.10
N MET A 68 -27.86 -51.81 15.75
CA MET A 68 -28.58 -50.86 16.61
C MET A 68 -29.61 -50.04 15.84
N ARG A 69 -29.32 -49.71 14.57
CA ARG A 69 -30.25 -49.01 13.68
C ARG A 69 -31.44 -49.89 13.31
N GLU A 70 -31.19 -51.14 12.95
CA GLU A 70 -32.24 -52.13 12.65
C GLU A 70 -33.11 -52.42 13.89
N LYS A 71 -32.52 -52.54 15.08
CA LYS A 71 -33.25 -52.77 16.34
C LYS A 71 -34.02 -51.55 16.85
N LEU A 72 -33.54 -50.33 16.58
CA LEU A 72 -34.26 -49.08 16.89
C LEU A 72 -35.48 -48.91 15.99
N GLU A 73 -35.38 -49.28 14.71
CA GLU A 73 -36.51 -49.30 13.78
C GLU A 73 -37.56 -50.34 14.22
N ASP A 74 -37.14 -51.53 14.66
CA ASP A 74 -38.03 -52.57 15.22
C ASP A 74 -38.73 -52.10 16.51
N LEU A 75 -38.00 -51.46 17.45
CA LEU A 75 -38.56 -50.89 18.69
C LEU A 75 -39.56 -49.75 18.44
N MET A 76 -39.29 -48.88 17.47
CA MET A 76 -40.17 -47.77 17.09
C MET A 76 -41.46 -48.23 16.41
N SER A 77 -41.52 -49.48 15.95
CA SER A 77 -42.73 -50.09 15.38
C SER A 77 -43.68 -50.67 16.44
N MET A 78 -43.31 -50.60 17.72
CA MET A 78 -44.05 -51.20 18.83
C MET A 78 -45.01 -50.25 19.54
N ASP A 79 -46.07 -50.81 20.09
CA ASP A 79 -47.13 -50.07 20.81
C ASP A 79 -46.80 -49.97 22.33
N LEU A 80 -45.75 -49.21 22.66
CA LEU A 80 -45.26 -48.96 24.03
C LEU A 80 -45.86 -47.67 24.63
N SER A 81 -45.95 -47.58 25.97
CA SER A 81 -46.43 -46.35 26.61
C SER A 81 -45.44 -45.18 26.47
N GLN A 82 -45.98 -43.99 26.22
CA GLN A 82 -45.27 -42.80 25.71
C GLN A 82 -44.09 -42.32 26.57
N ASP A 83 -44.18 -42.39 27.89
CA ASP A 83 -43.11 -41.90 28.80
C ASP A 83 -41.86 -42.79 28.81
N ASP A 84 -42.03 -44.11 28.68
CA ASP A 84 -40.93 -45.08 28.70
C ASP A 84 -40.14 -45.09 27.37
N MET A 85 -40.82 -44.82 26.23
CA MET A 85 -40.18 -44.71 24.91
C MET A 85 -39.30 -43.45 24.80
N TYR A 86 -39.79 -42.31 25.28
CA TYR A 86 -39.07 -41.03 25.26
C TYR A 86 -37.77 -41.08 26.09
N LEU A 87 -37.83 -41.67 27.29
CA LEU A 87 -36.67 -41.77 28.18
C LEU A 87 -35.59 -42.70 27.62
N LEU A 88 -35.98 -43.77 26.92
CA LEU A 88 -35.06 -44.72 26.28
C LEU A 88 -34.35 -44.06 25.08
N VAL A 89 -35.09 -43.40 24.18
CA VAL A 89 -34.54 -42.75 22.97
C VAL A 89 -33.62 -41.58 23.32
N ARG A 90 -34.01 -40.74 24.29
CA ARG A 90 -33.19 -39.60 24.74
C ARG A 90 -31.85 -40.03 25.35
N GLN A 91 -31.82 -41.12 26.13
CA GLN A 91 -30.57 -41.63 26.72
C GLN A 91 -29.70 -42.34 25.67
N LEU A 92 -30.30 -43.03 24.71
CA LEU A 92 -29.59 -43.64 23.58
C LEU A 92 -28.91 -42.60 22.70
N VAL A 93 -29.61 -41.51 22.36
CA VAL A 93 -29.03 -40.41 21.57
C VAL A 93 -27.89 -39.71 22.32
N LYS A 94 -27.98 -39.57 23.65
CA LYS A 94 -26.92 -38.98 24.49
C LYS A 94 -25.69 -39.87 24.67
N SER A 95 -25.82 -41.18 24.53
CA SER A 95 -24.73 -42.15 24.77
C SER A 95 -23.92 -42.49 23.51
N LEU A 96 -24.30 -41.95 22.34
CA LEU A 96 -23.62 -42.20 21.07
C LEU A 96 -22.29 -41.43 20.98
N PRO A 97 -21.14 -42.11 20.77
CA PRO A 97 -19.88 -41.43 20.54
C PRO A 97 -19.85 -40.86 19.11
N PHE A 98 -20.11 -39.55 18.96
CA PHE A 98 -20.07 -38.87 17.66
C PHE A 98 -18.65 -38.49 17.24
N PHE A 99 -17.84 -39.50 16.91
CA PHE A 99 -16.61 -39.32 16.13
C PHE A 99 -16.68 -40.19 14.87
N GLY A 100 -16.81 -39.55 13.71
CA GLY A 100 -16.77 -40.22 12.41
C GLY A 100 -18.12 -40.56 11.75
N ALA A 101 -19.24 -39.99 12.21
CA ALA A 101 -20.53 -40.16 11.54
C ALA A 101 -20.58 -39.44 10.18
N SER A 102 -21.13 -40.10 9.18
CA SER A 102 -21.34 -39.57 7.83
C SER A 102 -22.46 -38.52 7.79
N GLN A 103 -22.44 -37.63 6.79
CA GLN A 103 -23.48 -36.59 6.61
C GLN A 103 -24.90 -37.16 6.43
N ASP A 104 -25.03 -38.44 6.05
CA ASP A 104 -26.32 -39.12 5.92
C ASP A 104 -26.86 -39.61 7.28
N GLU A 105 -25.98 -39.99 8.22
CA GLU A 105 -26.37 -40.36 9.60
C GLU A 105 -26.81 -39.15 10.42
N ILE A 106 -26.17 -38.00 10.18
CA ILE A 106 -26.57 -36.72 10.77
C ILE A 106 -27.92 -36.24 10.21
N ARG A 107 -28.22 -36.52 8.93
CA ARG A 107 -29.53 -36.22 8.32
C ARG A 107 -30.63 -37.15 8.80
N LEU A 108 -30.33 -38.44 9.04
CA LEU A 108 -31.28 -39.40 9.59
C LEU A 108 -31.64 -39.07 11.04
N LEU A 109 -30.66 -38.70 11.86
CA LEU A 109 -30.89 -38.22 13.23
C LEU A 109 -31.66 -36.90 13.27
N ARG A 110 -31.47 -36.01 12.27
CA ARG A 110 -32.30 -34.80 12.08
C ARG A 110 -33.75 -35.14 11.75
N GLY A 111 -33.96 -36.05 10.80
CA GLY A 111 -35.31 -36.49 10.44
C GLY A 111 -36.03 -37.15 11.60
N LEU A 112 -35.35 -38.02 12.36
CA LEU A 112 -35.92 -38.66 13.54
C LEU A 112 -36.24 -37.66 14.65
N ALA A 113 -35.36 -36.68 14.88
CA ALA A 113 -35.61 -35.60 15.84
C ALA A 113 -36.82 -34.74 15.42
N GLU A 114 -36.95 -34.43 14.13
CA GLU A 114 -38.08 -33.70 13.55
C GLU A 114 -39.38 -34.53 13.65
N GLU A 115 -39.35 -35.84 13.44
CA GLU A 115 -40.51 -36.73 13.57
C GLU A 115 -40.95 -36.91 15.04
N ILE A 116 -40.01 -37.06 15.96
CA ILE A 116 -40.27 -37.14 17.41
C ILE A 116 -40.90 -35.84 17.91
N GLU A 117 -40.39 -34.70 17.44
CA GLU A 117 -40.87 -33.36 17.80
C GLU A 117 -42.24 -33.05 17.17
N TYR A 118 -42.50 -33.58 15.97
CA TYR A 118 -43.82 -33.52 15.32
C TYR A 118 -44.85 -34.40 16.03
N THR A 119 -44.43 -35.55 16.57
CA THR A 119 -45.31 -36.50 17.26
C THR A 119 -45.56 -36.11 18.73
N PHE A 120 -44.64 -35.38 19.37
CA PHE A 120 -44.71 -34.97 20.78
C PHE A 120 -44.22 -33.52 21.02
N PRO A 121 -45.08 -32.51 20.87
CA PRO A 121 -44.70 -31.12 21.06
C PRO A 121 -44.60 -30.77 22.55
N SER A 122 -43.39 -30.49 23.04
CA SER A 122 -43.12 -30.02 24.41
C SER A 122 -41.99 -28.98 24.40
N PRO A 123 -41.95 -28.00 25.33
CA PRO A 123 -40.87 -27.01 25.38
C PRO A 123 -39.45 -27.59 25.58
N ILE A 124 -39.33 -28.89 25.85
CA ILE A 124 -38.04 -29.57 26.02
C ILE A 124 -37.49 -30.11 24.68
N THR A 125 -38.26 -30.16 23.59
CA THR A 125 -37.78 -30.64 22.26
C THR A 125 -37.14 -29.57 21.38
N GLU A 126 -37.38 -28.28 21.64
CA GLU A 126 -36.78 -27.16 20.88
C GLU A 126 -35.24 -27.12 20.91
N ASP A 127 -34.62 -27.62 21.98
CA ASP A 127 -33.15 -27.63 22.14
C ASP A 127 -32.45 -28.52 21.08
N ILE A 128 -33.09 -29.57 20.58
CA ILE A 128 -32.46 -30.50 19.62
C ILE A 128 -32.38 -29.89 18.22
N ARG A 129 -33.34 -29.02 17.86
CA ARG A 129 -33.44 -28.36 16.56
C ARG A 129 -32.44 -27.19 16.43
N GLY A 130 -32.21 -26.46 17.52
CA GLY A 130 -31.29 -25.30 17.57
C GLY A 130 -29.84 -25.65 17.24
N GLU A 131 -29.33 -26.78 17.77
CA GLU A 131 -27.95 -27.22 17.54
C GLU A 131 -27.63 -27.54 16.06
N ILE A 132 -28.68 -27.82 15.27
CA ILE A 132 -28.59 -28.40 13.93
C ILE A 132 -28.63 -27.33 12.81
N HIS A 133 -29.26 -26.18 13.01
CA HIS A 133 -29.50 -25.19 11.94
C HIS A 133 -28.32 -24.28 11.53
N SER A 134 -27.14 -24.40 12.15
CA SER A 134 -26.10 -23.37 12.11
C SER A 134 -25.19 -23.26 10.85
N ARG A 135 -25.46 -23.85 9.66
CA ARG A 135 -24.48 -23.85 8.51
C ARG A 135 -25.06 -23.91 7.06
N LEU A 136 -24.93 -22.85 6.21
CA LEU A 136 -25.35 -22.74 4.78
C LEU A 136 -24.17 -22.54 3.77
N SER A 137 -24.28 -23.00 2.50
CA SER A 137 -23.18 -23.05 1.46
C SER A 137 -23.65 -23.03 -0.04
N PRO A 138 -22.81 -22.54 -1.00
CA PRO A 138 -23.10 -22.45 -2.45
C PRO A 138 -23.40 -23.75 -3.21
N ARG A 139 -23.01 -24.92 -2.69
CA ARG A 139 -23.28 -26.24 -3.32
C ARG A 139 -24.77 -26.59 -3.44
N ASN A 140 -25.62 -25.83 -2.76
CA ASN A 140 -27.06 -26.03 -2.77
C ASN A 140 -27.73 -25.51 -4.06
N LEU A 141 -27.12 -24.56 -4.79
CA LEU A 141 -27.71 -24.04 -6.04
C LEU A 141 -27.63 -25.05 -7.20
N ASP A 142 -26.46 -25.67 -7.41
CA ASP A 142 -26.26 -26.64 -8.49
C ASP A 142 -27.15 -27.89 -8.34
N LEU A 143 -27.39 -28.31 -7.10
CA LEU A 143 -28.29 -29.43 -6.77
C LEU A 143 -29.75 -29.11 -7.12
N VAL A 144 -30.20 -27.89 -6.83
CA VAL A 144 -31.58 -27.47 -7.08
C VAL A 144 -31.85 -27.36 -8.60
N ARG A 145 -30.88 -26.90 -9.39
CA ARG A 145 -30.99 -26.86 -10.87
C ARG A 145 -31.06 -28.24 -11.51
N ALA A 146 -30.27 -29.18 -11.01
CA ALA A 146 -30.30 -30.55 -11.49
C ALA A 146 -31.65 -31.23 -11.14
N LEU A 147 -32.19 -30.98 -9.94
CA LEU A 147 -33.52 -31.44 -9.55
C LEU A 147 -34.64 -30.79 -10.38
N LEU A 148 -34.54 -29.51 -10.73
CA LEU A 148 -35.46 -28.82 -11.64
C LEU A 148 -35.47 -29.44 -13.03
N SER A 149 -34.29 -29.67 -13.64
CA SER A 149 -34.18 -30.29 -14.96
C SER A 149 -34.81 -31.70 -14.99
N TYR A 150 -34.60 -32.48 -13.92
CA TYR A 150 -35.18 -33.81 -13.79
C TYR A 150 -36.70 -33.79 -13.57
N THR A 151 -37.20 -32.80 -12.82
CA THR A 151 -38.63 -32.69 -12.48
C THR A 151 -39.47 -32.07 -13.62
N GLU A 152 -38.90 -31.13 -14.39
CA GLU A 152 -39.58 -30.44 -15.49
C GLU A 152 -39.46 -31.16 -16.83
N LYS A 153 -38.25 -31.60 -17.18
CA LYS A 153 -37.91 -32.10 -18.53
C LYS A 153 -37.72 -33.62 -18.55
N GLY A 154 -37.76 -34.25 -17.38
CA GLY A 154 -37.51 -35.68 -17.24
C GLY A 154 -36.06 -36.07 -17.56
N ASP A 155 -35.13 -35.10 -17.66
CA ASP A 155 -33.75 -35.33 -18.05
C ASP A 155 -32.87 -35.64 -16.80
N PRO A 156 -32.37 -36.88 -16.64
CA PRO A 156 -31.58 -37.29 -15.49
C PRO A 156 -30.10 -36.94 -15.56
N GLU A 157 -29.58 -36.52 -16.72
CA GLU A 157 -28.15 -36.32 -16.94
C GLU A 157 -27.50 -35.26 -16.01
N PRO A 158 -28.11 -34.10 -15.76
CA PRO A 158 -27.57 -33.10 -14.83
C PRO A 158 -27.42 -33.62 -13.40
N LEU A 159 -28.36 -34.46 -12.91
CA LEU A 159 -28.28 -35.12 -11.60
C LEU A 159 -27.19 -36.21 -11.56
N ARG A 160 -26.93 -36.89 -12.69
CA ARG A 160 -25.87 -37.91 -12.80
C ARG A 160 -24.47 -37.29 -12.73
N ARG A 161 -24.27 -36.11 -13.35
CA ARG A 161 -22.98 -35.40 -13.33
C ARG A 161 -22.57 -34.90 -11.95
N ILE A 162 -23.52 -34.66 -11.05
CA ILE A 162 -23.29 -34.28 -9.63
C ILE A 162 -22.84 -35.50 -8.77
N ASN A 163 -22.77 -36.69 -9.39
CA ASN A 163 -22.06 -37.90 -8.97
C ASN A 163 -22.15 -38.34 -7.50
N LYS A 164 -23.33 -38.18 -6.87
CA LYS A 164 -23.64 -38.80 -5.56
C LYS A 164 -25.09 -39.24 -5.33
N TYR A 165 -25.93 -39.21 -6.37
CA TYR A 165 -27.38 -39.39 -6.25
C TYR A 165 -27.97 -40.48 -7.17
N GLN A 166 -27.28 -41.62 -7.30
CA GLN A 166 -27.78 -42.73 -8.11
C GLN A 166 -29.10 -43.36 -7.62
N LYS A 167 -29.49 -43.17 -6.34
CA LYS A 167 -30.76 -43.70 -5.80
C LYS A 167 -31.97 -42.77 -5.98
N VAL A 168 -31.76 -41.50 -6.38
CA VAL A 168 -32.87 -40.56 -6.68
C VAL A 168 -33.61 -40.97 -7.95
N PHE A 169 -32.96 -41.70 -8.86
CA PHE A 169 -33.54 -42.22 -10.11
C PHE A 169 -34.57 -43.35 -9.94
N GLN A 170 -34.85 -43.79 -8.70
CA GLN A 170 -35.87 -44.82 -8.42
C GLN A 170 -37.29 -44.25 -8.30
N TYR A 171 -37.45 -42.93 -8.29
CA TYR A 171 -38.74 -42.25 -8.17
C TYR A 171 -39.11 -41.52 -9.48
N ARG A 172 -40.38 -41.69 -9.92
CA ARG A 172 -40.89 -41.10 -11.17
C ARG A 172 -40.98 -39.56 -11.07
N PRO A 173 -40.62 -38.80 -12.11
CA PRO A 173 -40.66 -37.33 -12.13
C PRO A 173 -42.01 -36.73 -11.68
N ASP A 174 -43.10 -37.46 -11.94
CA ASP A 174 -44.47 -37.05 -11.62
C ASP A 174 -44.72 -36.83 -10.12
N LYS A 175 -43.94 -37.46 -9.23
CA LYS A 175 -44.06 -37.29 -7.77
C LYS A 175 -43.44 -36.00 -7.23
N PHE A 176 -42.55 -35.36 -7.99
CA PHE A 176 -41.92 -34.10 -7.61
C PHE A 176 -42.65 -32.87 -8.19
N ARG A 177 -43.73 -33.07 -8.96
CA ARG A 177 -44.54 -31.96 -9.53
C ARG A 177 -45.12 -31.01 -8.50
N GLY A 178 -45.48 -31.49 -7.31
CA GLY A 178 -46.00 -30.65 -6.22
C GLY A 178 -44.94 -29.73 -5.59
N LEU A 179 -43.66 -30.01 -5.82
CA LEU A 179 -42.52 -29.20 -5.36
C LEU A 179 -41.96 -28.32 -6.48
N LEU A 180 -42.54 -28.35 -7.68
CA LEU A 180 -41.99 -27.68 -8.86
C LEU A 180 -41.90 -26.17 -8.68
N ASP A 181 -42.97 -25.56 -8.15
CA ASP A 181 -43.02 -24.11 -7.91
C ASP A 181 -42.07 -23.70 -6.78
N LEU A 182 -41.90 -24.56 -5.78
CA LEU A 182 -40.99 -24.36 -4.65
C LEU A 182 -39.53 -24.53 -5.07
N LEU A 183 -39.21 -25.49 -5.94
CA LEU A 183 -37.87 -25.67 -6.49
C LEU A 183 -37.50 -24.56 -7.46
N LYS A 184 -38.45 -24.07 -8.28
CA LYS A 184 -38.27 -22.86 -9.11
C LYS A 184 -38.02 -21.63 -8.27
N GLU A 185 -38.78 -21.44 -7.20
CA GLU A 185 -38.59 -20.33 -6.29
C GLU A 185 -37.26 -20.44 -5.55
N LEU A 186 -36.90 -21.64 -5.07
CA LEU A 186 -35.64 -21.88 -4.39
C LEU A 186 -34.42 -21.73 -5.33
N GLU A 187 -34.52 -22.17 -6.58
CA GLU A 187 -33.51 -21.92 -7.61
C GLU A 187 -33.43 -20.44 -7.92
N ARG A 188 -34.55 -19.74 -8.11
CA ARG A 188 -34.59 -18.30 -8.33
C ARG A 188 -33.93 -17.53 -7.18
N GLN A 189 -34.21 -17.91 -5.93
CA GLN A 189 -33.65 -17.27 -4.73
C GLN A 189 -32.17 -17.60 -4.54
N LEU A 190 -31.75 -18.85 -4.72
CA LEU A 190 -30.35 -19.26 -4.62
C LEU A 190 -29.52 -18.77 -5.81
N ALA A 191 -30.05 -18.77 -7.03
CA ALA A 191 -29.45 -18.19 -8.23
C ALA A 191 -29.38 -16.68 -8.11
N ASN A 192 -30.40 -16.03 -7.55
CA ASN A 192 -30.28 -14.63 -7.17
C ASN A 192 -29.11 -14.47 -6.20
N VAL A 193 -28.96 -15.26 -5.15
CA VAL A 193 -27.89 -15.11 -4.14
C VAL A 193 -26.49 -15.41 -4.70
N PHE A 194 -26.31 -16.46 -5.48
CA PHE A 194 -25.01 -17.01 -5.86
C PHE A 194 -24.63 -16.82 -7.34
N GLU A 195 -25.54 -16.36 -8.19
CA GLU A 195 -25.25 -16.04 -9.59
C GLU A 195 -25.64 -14.59 -9.97
N PRO A 196 -24.75 -13.87 -10.67
CA PRO A 196 -25.09 -12.57 -11.22
C PRO A 196 -25.96 -12.77 -12.47
N HIS A 197 -27.29 -12.75 -12.32
CA HIS A 197 -28.18 -12.64 -13.47
C HIS A 197 -28.23 -11.18 -13.95
N PRO A 198 -28.08 -10.88 -15.26
CA PRO A 198 -28.40 -9.57 -15.83
C PRO A 198 -29.92 -9.42 -15.89
N GLY A 199 -30.54 -9.25 -14.72
CA GLY A 199 -31.93 -8.79 -14.66
C GLY A 199 -32.00 -7.37 -15.21
N LYS A 200 -33.10 -7.02 -15.88
CA LYS A 200 -33.28 -5.63 -16.30
C LYS A 200 -33.37 -4.77 -15.05
N ILE A 201 -32.88 -3.53 -15.13
CA ILE A 201 -32.99 -2.55 -14.03
C ILE A 201 -34.44 -2.46 -13.54
N ASP A 202 -35.42 -2.56 -14.45
CA ASP A 202 -36.85 -2.57 -14.15
C ASP A 202 -37.28 -3.68 -13.18
N ASP A 203 -36.73 -4.90 -13.34
CA ASP A 203 -37.05 -6.04 -12.47
C ASP A 203 -36.51 -5.81 -11.05
N ARG A 204 -35.34 -5.17 -10.94
CA ARG A 204 -34.70 -4.85 -9.65
C ARG A 204 -35.36 -3.66 -8.93
N ILE A 205 -35.95 -2.73 -9.68
CA ILE A 205 -36.79 -1.68 -9.10
C ILE A 205 -38.01 -2.31 -8.42
N GLU A 206 -38.63 -3.30 -9.07
CA GLU A 206 -39.79 -4.01 -8.49
C GLU A 206 -39.40 -4.79 -7.23
N ASP A 207 -38.21 -5.43 -7.22
CA ASP A 207 -37.65 -6.07 -6.03
C ASP A 207 -37.53 -5.08 -4.85
N ILE A 208 -37.07 -3.84 -5.09
CA ILE A 208 -37.00 -2.80 -4.05
C ILE A 208 -38.39 -2.47 -3.49
N TYR A 209 -39.38 -2.28 -4.35
CA TYR A 209 -40.75 -2.00 -3.90
C TYR A 209 -41.36 -3.14 -3.10
N GLN A 210 -41.07 -4.38 -3.49
CA GLN A 210 -41.52 -5.56 -2.76
C GLN A 210 -40.91 -5.63 -1.35
N LEU A 211 -39.59 -5.39 -1.23
CA LEU A 211 -38.90 -5.36 0.07
C LEU A 211 -39.42 -4.22 0.97
N LEU A 212 -39.65 -3.03 0.42
CA LEU A 212 -40.27 -1.93 1.15
C LEU A 212 -41.69 -2.26 1.61
N SER A 213 -42.46 -2.97 0.79
CA SER A 213 -43.79 -3.45 1.17
C SER A 213 -43.75 -4.54 2.24
N ASN A 214 -42.71 -5.38 2.27
CA ASN A 214 -42.52 -6.36 3.35
C ASN A 214 -42.22 -5.66 4.67
N ILE A 215 -41.37 -4.62 4.64
CA ILE A 215 -41.09 -3.79 5.81
C ILE A 215 -42.36 -3.11 6.33
N SER A 216 -43.20 -2.57 5.43
CA SER A 216 -44.47 -1.96 5.84
C SER A 216 -45.43 -3.00 6.45
N GLN A 217 -45.45 -4.24 5.94
CA GLN A 217 -46.28 -5.34 6.43
C GLN A 217 -45.96 -5.73 7.88
N ILE A 218 -44.69 -5.58 8.31
CA ILE A 218 -44.28 -5.89 9.68
C ILE A 218 -44.97 -4.97 10.71
N VAL A 219 -45.34 -3.74 10.33
CA VAL A 219 -46.10 -2.82 11.21
C VAL A 219 -47.51 -3.34 11.52
N SER A 220 -48.18 -3.90 10.51
CA SER A 220 -49.44 -4.63 10.67
C SER A 220 -49.79 -5.39 9.38
N PRO A 221 -49.72 -6.73 9.39
CA PRO A 221 -50.03 -7.54 8.20
C PRO A 221 -51.49 -7.42 7.77
N GLN A 222 -52.39 -7.27 8.75
CA GLN A 222 -53.83 -7.17 8.54
C GLN A 222 -54.21 -5.85 7.85
N ILE A 223 -53.70 -4.72 8.35
CA ILE A 223 -53.92 -3.39 7.75
C ILE A 223 -53.30 -3.32 6.34
N ASN A 224 -52.08 -3.82 6.16
CA ASN A 224 -51.44 -3.83 4.83
C ASN A 224 -52.21 -4.69 3.81
N SER A 225 -52.78 -5.81 4.24
CA SER A 225 -53.59 -6.66 3.37
C SER A 225 -54.89 -5.95 2.98
N GLN A 226 -55.53 -5.26 3.91
CA GLN A 226 -56.73 -4.47 3.62
C GLN A 226 -56.44 -3.26 2.70
N LEU A 227 -55.29 -2.59 2.86
CA LEU A 227 -54.82 -1.55 1.94
C LEU A 227 -54.61 -2.09 0.52
N ARG A 228 -54.13 -3.33 0.36
CA ARG A 228 -54.02 -3.99 -0.96
C ARG A 228 -55.40 -4.23 -1.60
N TYR A 229 -56.37 -4.72 -0.84
CA TYR A 229 -57.75 -4.89 -1.34
C TYR A 229 -58.39 -3.55 -1.74
N LEU A 230 -58.12 -2.49 -0.98
CA LEU A 230 -58.58 -1.14 -1.29
C LEU A 230 -57.95 -0.60 -2.58
N LEU A 231 -56.63 -0.75 -2.78
CA LEU A 231 -55.95 -0.37 -4.03
C LEU A 231 -56.51 -1.13 -5.24
N GLY A 232 -56.74 -2.44 -5.11
CA GLY A 232 -57.35 -3.24 -6.18
C GLY A 232 -58.80 -2.84 -6.50
N SER A 233 -59.53 -2.31 -5.50
CA SER A 233 -60.88 -1.78 -5.70
C SER A 233 -60.86 -0.41 -6.39
N ILE A 234 -59.87 0.43 -6.07
CA ILE A 234 -59.59 1.71 -6.75
C ILE A 234 -59.26 1.48 -8.22
N GLU A 235 -58.41 0.49 -8.53
CA GLU A 235 -58.05 0.14 -9.92
C GLU A 235 -59.25 -0.32 -10.73
N LYS A 236 -60.13 -1.11 -10.12
CA LYS A 236 -61.39 -1.56 -10.74
C LYS A 236 -62.45 -0.46 -10.80
N LYS A 237 -62.16 0.73 -10.28
CA LYS A 237 -63.05 1.91 -10.21
C LYS A 237 -64.43 1.59 -9.61
N ASN A 238 -64.53 0.60 -8.72
CA ASN A 238 -65.79 0.17 -8.14
C ASN A 238 -66.09 0.93 -6.84
N LYS A 239 -66.91 1.98 -6.94
CA LYS A 239 -67.23 2.87 -5.81
C LYS A 239 -67.80 2.14 -4.58
N SER A 240 -68.65 1.13 -4.79
CA SER A 240 -69.24 0.34 -3.69
C SER A 240 -68.15 -0.45 -2.94
N LEU A 241 -67.26 -1.14 -3.68
CA LEU A 241 -66.16 -1.89 -3.06
C LEU A 241 -65.14 -0.97 -2.39
N ILE A 242 -64.87 0.21 -2.95
CA ILE A 242 -63.99 1.21 -2.33
C ILE A 242 -64.57 1.64 -0.98
N GLN A 243 -65.85 2.00 -0.93
CA GLN A 243 -66.50 2.43 0.30
C GLN A 243 -66.48 1.33 1.38
N THR A 244 -66.87 0.11 1.03
CA THR A 244 -66.84 -1.04 1.95
C THR A 244 -65.43 -1.32 2.46
N ASN A 245 -64.42 -1.29 1.58
CA ASN A 245 -63.05 -1.55 1.99
C ASN A 245 -62.45 -0.44 2.86
N VAL A 246 -62.86 0.82 2.67
CA VAL A 246 -62.48 1.93 3.55
C VAL A 246 -63.11 1.77 4.94
N GLU A 247 -64.40 1.41 5.02
CA GLU A 247 -65.09 1.20 6.30
C GLU A 247 -64.42 0.07 7.11
N ILE A 248 -64.11 -1.05 6.46
CA ILE A 248 -63.37 -2.18 7.08
C ILE A 248 -61.98 -1.72 7.56
N LEU A 249 -61.27 -0.94 6.74
CA LEU A 249 -59.93 -0.44 7.06
C LEU A 249 -59.96 0.51 8.26
N ILE A 250 -60.94 1.42 8.36
CA ILE A 250 -61.11 2.32 9.51
C ILE A 250 -61.34 1.52 10.80
N SER A 251 -62.17 0.46 10.75
CA SER A 251 -62.39 -0.42 11.90
C SER A 251 -61.11 -1.12 12.34
N GLN A 252 -60.33 -1.65 11.39
CA GLN A 252 -59.06 -2.33 11.69
C GLN A 252 -57.99 -1.36 12.22
N LEU A 253 -57.95 -0.13 11.70
CA LEU A 253 -57.07 0.92 12.20
C LEU A 253 -57.41 1.31 13.64
N ASP A 254 -58.70 1.34 14.00
CA ASP A 254 -59.13 1.66 15.36
C ASP A 254 -58.72 0.56 16.36
N GLU A 255 -58.91 -0.70 15.99
CA GLU A 255 -58.48 -1.84 16.79
C GLU A 255 -56.96 -1.86 16.97
N ALA A 256 -56.21 -1.63 15.90
CA ALA A 256 -54.75 -1.57 15.94
C ALA A 256 -54.22 -0.38 16.76
N ALA A 257 -54.84 0.80 16.68
CA ALA A 257 -54.45 1.98 17.45
C ALA A 257 -54.68 1.80 18.96
N ASN A 258 -55.74 1.07 19.34
CA ASN A 258 -56.06 0.78 20.74
C ASN A 258 -55.18 -0.32 21.35
N THR A 259 -54.66 -1.23 20.53
CA THR A 259 -53.81 -2.36 20.97
C THR A 259 -52.30 -2.10 20.82
N ALA A 260 -51.90 -1.06 20.08
CA ALA A 260 -50.49 -0.73 19.89
C ALA A 260 -49.83 -0.18 21.17
N GLU A 261 -48.85 -0.92 21.69
CA GLU A 261 -48.01 -0.50 22.83
C GLU A 261 -47.03 0.63 22.46
N ASN A 262 -46.60 0.69 21.19
CA ASN A 262 -45.68 1.71 20.70
C ASN A 262 -46.44 2.98 20.28
N LEU A 263 -46.14 4.10 20.94
CA LEU A 263 -46.78 5.40 20.71
C LEU A 263 -46.63 5.90 19.26
N ASN A 264 -45.56 5.52 18.56
CA ASN A 264 -45.35 5.90 17.17
C ASN A 264 -46.24 5.09 16.21
N PHE A 265 -46.47 3.80 16.47
CA PHE A 265 -47.43 3.00 15.70
C PHE A 265 -48.86 3.47 15.93
N LYS A 266 -49.21 3.83 17.18
CA LYS A 266 -50.52 4.41 17.50
C LYS A 266 -50.78 5.70 16.70
N ARG A 267 -49.83 6.65 16.72
CA ARG A 267 -49.91 7.89 15.93
C ARG A 267 -50.02 7.63 14.42
N LEU A 268 -49.30 6.63 13.90
CA LEU A 268 -49.37 6.22 12.49
C LEU A 268 -50.79 5.76 12.11
N PHE A 269 -51.40 4.89 12.92
CA PHE A 269 -52.75 4.38 12.66
C PHE A 269 -53.81 5.48 12.79
N ASP A 270 -53.72 6.33 13.82
CA ASP A 270 -54.65 7.44 14.05
C ASP A 270 -54.62 8.48 12.91
N ASN A 271 -53.43 8.79 12.38
CA ASN A 271 -53.28 9.73 11.26
C ASN A 271 -53.99 9.22 10.00
N LEU A 272 -53.80 7.95 9.62
CA LEU A 272 -54.48 7.41 8.44
C LEU A 272 -55.99 7.32 8.65
N LYS A 273 -56.43 6.91 9.84
CA LYS A 273 -57.85 6.84 10.20
C LYS A 273 -58.53 8.22 10.03
N SER A 274 -57.92 9.29 10.55
CA SER A 274 -58.48 10.63 10.45
C SER A 274 -58.57 11.14 9.00
N LYS A 275 -57.56 10.86 8.17
CA LYS A 275 -57.58 11.23 6.74
C LYS A 275 -58.63 10.42 5.94
N LEU A 276 -58.79 9.14 6.24
CA LEU A 276 -59.78 8.27 5.57
C LEU A 276 -61.23 8.50 6.02
N ALA A 277 -61.47 9.18 7.15
CA ALA A 277 -62.83 9.51 7.60
C ALA A 277 -63.58 10.40 6.57
N ASN A 278 -62.85 11.16 5.76
CA ASN A 278 -63.40 11.98 4.68
C ASN A 278 -63.42 11.27 3.31
N ALA A 279 -63.06 9.98 3.23
CA ALA A 279 -62.99 9.25 1.98
C ALA A 279 -64.27 9.24 1.11
N PRO A 280 -65.51 9.32 1.64
CA PRO A 280 -66.73 9.38 0.81
C PRO A 280 -66.80 10.59 -0.13
N SER A 281 -66.07 11.67 0.17
CA SER A 281 -65.98 12.87 -0.68
C SER A 281 -64.70 12.95 -1.51
N MET A 282 -63.80 11.97 -1.40
CA MET A 282 -62.50 11.95 -2.09
C MET A 282 -62.56 11.20 -3.42
N ASN A 283 -61.76 11.64 -4.39
CA ASN A 283 -61.53 10.89 -5.63
C ASN A 283 -60.71 9.61 -5.32
N PRO A 284 -61.00 8.45 -5.93
CA PRO A 284 -60.16 7.25 -5.85
C PRO A 284 -58.64 7.47 -5.96
N ASP A 285 -58.19 8.44 -6.78
CA ASP A 285 -56.76 8.78 -6.89
C ASP A 285 -56.21 9.47 -5.61
N GLU A 286 -57.01 10.28 -4.92
CA GLU A 286 -56.63 10.90 -3.65
C GLU A 286 -56.52 9.85 -2.54
N ILE A 287 -57.40 8.84 -2.55
CA ILE A 287 -57.32 7.70 -1.62
C ILE A 287 -56.05 6.89 -1.89
N ARG A 288 -55.68 6.68 -3.15
CA ARG A 288 -54.41 6.01 -3.51
C ARG A 288 -53.19 6.78 -2.99
N VAL A 289 -53.19 8.11 -3.06
CA VAL A 289 -52.12 8.95 -2.47
C VAL A 289 -52.02 8.74 -0.97
N LEU A 290 -53.14 8.73 -0.25
CA LEU A 290 -53.17 8.48 1.20
C LEU A 290 -52.57 7.12 1.59
N ILE A 291 -52.84 6.08 0.80
CA ILE A 291 -52.31 4.73 1.05
C ILE A 291 -50.78 4.71 0.87
N ASN A 292 -50.27 5.41 -0.15
CA ASN A 292 -48.83 5.50 -0.39
C ASN A 292 -48.12 6.35 0.67
N GLU A 293 -48.73 7.46 1.13
CA GLU A 293 -48.25 8.25 2.27
C GLU A 293 -48.12 7.40 3.53
N TRP A 294 -49.14 6.58 3.82
CA TRP A 294 -49.09 5.72 5.00
C TRP A 294 -48.00 4.66 4.92
N ARG A 295 -47.78 4.03 3.76
CA ARG A 295 -46.67 3.07 3.57
C ARG A 295 -45.31 3.74 3.76
N ARG A 296 -45.16 4.97 3.25
CA ARG A 296 -43.96 5.80 3.45
C ARG A 296 -43.73 6.10 4.93
N ASP A 297 -44.77 6.51 5.66
CA ASP A 297 -44.69 6.77 7.10
C ASP A 297 -44.35 5.49 7.88
N ALA A 298 -44.92 4.35 7.48
CA ALA A 298 -44.66 3.04 8.08
C ALA A 298 -43.19 2.61 7.94
N VAL A 299 -42.60 2.77 6.75
CA VAL A 299 -41.16 2.50 6.52
C VAL A 299 -40.28 3.50 7.28
N SER A 300 -40.69 4.76 7.34
CA SER A 300 -39.92 5.85 7.98
C SER A 300 -39.76 5.67 9.49
N LEU A 301 -40.65 4.90 10.13
CA LEU A 301 -40.53 4.54 11.54
C LEU A 301 -39.28 3.72 11.85
N PHE A 302 -38.86 2.86 10.92
CA PHE A 302 -37.63 2.06 11.05
C PHE A 302 -36.44 2.74 10.37
N PHE A 303 -36.68 3.40 9.23
CA PHE A 303 -35.64 4.04 8.44
C PHE A 303 -36.05 5.46 8.04
N PRO A 304 -35.79 6.48 8.88
CA PRO A 304 -36.13 7.87 8.57
C PRO A 304 -35.51 8.31 7.23
N SER A 305 -36.31 8.95 6.37
CA SER A 305 -35.92 9.46 5.03
C SER A 305 -35.38 8.45 3.99
N LEU A 306 -35.37 7.14 4.30
CA LEU A 306 -34.92 6.11 3.36
C LEU A 306 -35.86 5.99 2.15
N PHE A 307 -37.17 6.04 2.39
CA PHE A 307 -38.18 5.95 1.34
C PHE A 307 -38.02 7.06 0.29
N ASP A 308 -37.78 8.30 0.73
CA ASP A 308 -37.61 9.46 -0.17
C ASP A 308 -36.33 9.38 -0.98
N SER A 309 -35.27 8.91 -0.34
CA SER A 309 -33.99 8.68 -0.98
C SER A 309 -34.09 7.56 -2.03
N LEU A 310 -34.82 6.49 -1.72
CA LEU A 310 -35.08 5.40 -2.66
C LEU A 310 -35.99 5.82 -3.81
N GLU A 311 -37.05 6.59 -3.56
CA GLU A 311 -37.92 7.12 -4.61
C GLU A 311 -37.16 8.03 -5.58
N THR A 312 -36.29 8.88 -5.05
CA THR A 312 -35.42 9.73 -5.88
C THR A 312 -34.46 8.88 -6.71
N PHE A 313 -33.83 7.88 -6.10
CA PHE A 313 -32.95 6.92 -6.78
C PHE A 313 -33.68 6.13 -7.87
N ILE A 314 -34.88 5.61 -7.58
CA ILE A 314 -35.74 4.91 -8.55
C ILE A 314 -36.19 5.86 -9.67
N GLY A 315 -36.45 7.13 -9.35
CA GLY A 315 -36.71 8.17 -10.33
C GLY A 315 -35.60 8.29 -11.36
N TYR A 316 -34.34 8.32 -10.92
CA TYR A 316 -33.17 8.31 -11.81
C TYR A 316 -33.08 7.02 -12.64
N LEU A 317 -33.36 5.85 -12.05
CA LEU A 317 -33.37 4.60 -12.80
C LEU A 317 -34.44 4.59 -13.90
N ARG A 318 -35.66 5.07 -13.60
CA ARG A 318 -36.79 5.15 -14.55
C ARG A 318 -36.55 6.17 -15.65
N SER A 319 -35.87 7.29 -15.35
CA SER A 319 -35.47 8.28 -16.35
C SER A 319 -34.23 7.86 -17.15
N ARG A 320 -33.64 6.69 -16.86
CA ARG A 320 -32.38 6.19 -17.42
C ARG A 320 -31.19 7.13 -17.18
N ASP A 321 -31.23 7.87 -16.08
CA ASP A 321 -30.15 8.73 -15.63
C ASP A 321 -29.17 7.92 -14.76
N ALA A 322 -28.39 7.07 -15.42
CA ALA A 322 -27.45 6.16 -14.76
C ALA A 322 -26.38 6.89 -13.93
N LEU A 323 -26.00 8.11 -14.34
CA LEU A 323 -24.98 8.90 -13.63
C LEU A 323 -25.51 9.37 -12.27
N ASN A 324 -26.65 10.05 -12.23
CA ASN A 324 -27.21 10.53 -10.96
C ASN A 324 -27.61 9.38 -10.03
N ALA A 325 -28.06 8.24 -10.60
CA ALA A 325 -28.29 7.03 -9.83
C ALA A 325 -27.00 6.54 -9.12
N ILE A 326 -25.87 6.45 -9.83
CA ILE A 326 -24.59 6.03 -9.22
C ILE A 326 -24.12 6.99 -8.13
N LEU A 327 -24.21 8.30 -8.37
CA LEU A 327 -23.75 9.28 -7.40
C LEU A 327 -24.52 9.18 -6.08
N MET A 328 -25.80 8.82 -6.13
CA MET A 328 -26.64 8.64 -4.95
C MET A 328 -26.45 7.28 -4.26
N LEU A 329 -26.04 6.24 -5.00
CA LEU A 329 -26.01 4.87 -4.53
C LEU A 329 -25.08 4.64 -3.32
N GLY A 330 -23.87 5.22 -3.36
CA GLY A 330 -22.88 5.06 -2.28
C GLY A 330 -23.41 5.56 -0.93
N ASP A 331 -23.99 6.76 -0.92
CA ASP A 331 -24.57 7.39 0.27
C ASP A 331 -25.79 6.63 0.79
N LEU A 332 -26.66 6.20 -0.13
CA LEU A 332 -27.84 5.41 0.19
C LEU A 332 -27.48 4.11 0.92
N ARG A 333 -26.48 3.37 0.41
CA ARG A 333 -26.01 2.12 1.01
C ARG A 333 -25.31 2.33 2.35
N MET A 334 -24.46 3.35 2.45
CA MET A 334 -23.80 3.69 3.72
C MET A 334 -24.81 4.07 4.80
N SER A 335 -25.84 4.83 4.45
CA SER A 335 -26.95 5.19 5.36
C SER A 335 -27.73 3.95 5.82
N LEU A 336 -28.07 3.05 4.89
CA LEU A 336 -28.77 1.80 5.19
C LEU A 336 -27.95 0.88 6.12
N ARG A 337 -26.65 0.67 5.82
CA ARG A 337 -25.73 -0.14 6.62
C ARG A 337 -25.57 0.35 8.05
N ARG A 338 -25.41 1.67 8.25
CA ARG A 338 -25.33 2.26 9.60
C ARG A 338 -26.58 1.96 10.42
N LYS A 339 -27.76 1.95 9.78
CA LYS A 339 -29.03 1.62 10.44
C LYS A 339 -29.17 0.13 10.72
N ILE A 340 -28.73 -0.75 9.82
CA ILE A 340 -28.68 -2.22 10.04
C ILE A 340 -27.78 -2.57 11.24
N GLN A 341 -26.67 -1.85 11.41
CA GLN A 341 -25.73 -2.06 12.52
C GLN A 341 -26.21 -1.49 13.86
N ASN A 342 -27.34 -0.79 13.90
CA ASN A 342 -27.88 -0.21 15.13
C ASN A 342 -28.43 -1.32 16.06
N PRO A 343 -27.89 -1.48 17.29
CA PRO A 343 -28.29 -2.55 18.21
C PRO A 343 -29.78 -2.53 18.61
N LEU A 344 -30.42 -1.35 18.58
CA LEU A 344 -31.85 -1.19 18.89
C LEU A 344 -32.75 -1.76 17.79
N LEU A 345 -32.29 -1.73 16.53
CA LEU A 345 -33.03 -2.24 15.37
C LEU A 345 -32.90 -3.77 15.29
N GLN A 346 -31.74 -4.31 15.66
CA GLN A 346 -31.46 -5.75 15.73
C GLN A 346 -32.21 -6.46 16.86
N SER A 347 -32.52 -5.77 17.96
CA SER A 347 -33.22 -6.35 19.12
C SER A 347 -34.75 -6.32 19.02
N GLN A 348 -35.32 -5.48 18.14
CA GLN A 348 -36.78 -5.25 18.07
C GLN A 348 -37.50 -6.02 16.94
N ALA A 349 -36.82 -6.35 15.82
CA ALA A 349 -37.42 -7.16 14.75
C ALA A 349 -36.37 -7.78 13.80
N ILE A 350 -36.09 -9.07 13.98
CA ILE A 350 -35.17 -9.86 13.12
C ILE A 350 -35.61 -9.80 11.64
N ALA A 351 -36.92 -9.83 11.38
CA ALA A 351 -37.49 -9.76 10.02
C ALA A 351 -37.14 -8.44 9.30
N VAL A 352 -37.23 -7.29 9.99
CA VAL A 352 -36.88 -5.97 9.40
C VAL A 352 -35.40 -5.90 9.06
N THR A 353 -34.55 -6.47 9.91
CA THR A 353 -33.11 -6.52 9.69
C THR A 353 -32.76 -7.37 8.47
N LEU A 354 -33.44 -8.51 8.28
CA LEU A 354 -33.27 -9.37 7.11
C LEU A 354 -33.70 -8.66 5.82
N GLU A 355 -34.89 -8.03 5.79
CA GLU A 355 -35.36 -7.25 4.63
C GLU A 355 -34.42 -6.09 4.28
N ALA A 356 -33.85 -5.41 5.28
CA ALA A 356 -32.87 -4.35 5.07
C ALA A 356 -31.54 -4.88 4.51
N VAL A 357 -31.09 -6.07 4.93
CA VAL A 357 -29.93 -6.74 4.34
C VAL A 357 -30.21 -7.12 2.88
N TRP A 358 -31.39 -7.65 2.57
CA TRP A 358 -31.80 -7.93 1.19
C TRP A 358 -31.86 -6.68 0.32
N LEU A 359 -32.32 -5.56 0.88
CA LEU A 359 -32.31 -4.26 0.21
C LEU A 359 -30.88 -3.78 -0.08
N ASP A 360 -29.95 -3.88 0.89
CA ASP A 360 -28.53 -3.54 0.66
C ASP A 360 -27.90 -4.38 -0.45
N LEU A 361 -28.20 -5.68 -0.49
CA LEU A 361 -27.73 -6.60 -1.53
C LEU A 361 -28.34 -6.29 -2.90
N THR A 362 -29.60 -5.87 -2.93
CA THR A 362 -30.29 -5.48 -4.18
C THR A 362 -29.67 -4.20 -4.74
N LEU A 363 -29.40 -3.21 -3.89
CA LEU A 363 -28.71 -1.97 -4.26
C LEU A 363 -27.28 -2.22 -4.75
N GLU A 364 -26.56 -3.18 -4.16
CA GLU A 364 -25.23 -3.58 -4.63
C GLU A 364 -25.24 -4.05 -6.10
N ARG A 365 -26.24 -4.84 -6.47
CA ARG A 365 -26.38 -5.41 -7.82
C ARG A 365 -26.75 -4.36 -8.84
N ILE A 366 -27.66 -3.46 -8.46
CA ILE A 366 -27.98 -2.29 -9.30
C ILE A 366 -26.71 -1.46 -9.49
N GLY A 367 -25.91 -1.28 -8.44
CA GLY A 367 -24.59 -0.67 -8.54
C GLY A 367 -23.70 -1.33 -9.56
N TYR A 368 -23.54 -2.66 -9.52
CA TYR A 368 -22.74 -3.38 -10.51
C TYR A 368 -23.16 -3.10 -11.96
N ILE A 369 -24.47 -3.16 -12.25
CA ILE A 369 -25.01 -2.89 -13.58
C ILE A 369 -24.72 -1.44 -14.00
N LEU A 370 -25.04 -0.48 -13.13
CA LEU A 370 -24.85 0.94 -13.41
C LEU A 370 -23.36 1.28 -13.58
N PHE A 371 -22.48 0.76 -12.73
CA PHE A 371 -21.04 0.99 -12.83
C PHE A 371 -20.48 0.46 -14.15
N GLY A 372 -20.96 -0.70 -14.63
CA GLY A 372 -20.66 -1.21 -15.96
C GLY A 372 -21.14 -0.24 -17.05
N GLU A 373 -22.40 0.18 -17.02
CA GLU A 373 -22.97 1.11 -18.00
C GLU A 373 -22.22 2.45 -18.03
N VAL A 374 -21.96 3.06 -16.88
CA VAL A 374 -21.25 4.34 -16.79
C VAL A 374 -19.79 4.18 -17.22
N ASN A 375 -19.12 3.07 -16.90
CA ASN A 375 -17.75 2.81 -17.37
C ASN A 375 -17.67 2.62 -18.90
N HIS A 376 -18.66 1.95 -19.50
CA HIS A 376 -18.67 1.63 -20.93
C HIS A 376 -19.31 2.69 -21.82
N VAL A 377 -20.21 3.52 -21.31
CA VAL A 377 -20.97 4.51 -22.08
C VAL A 377 -20.51 5.93 -21.78
N ILE A 378 -20.36 6.28 -20.49
CA ILE A 378 -20.08 7.67 -20.08
C ILE A 378 -18.57 7.92 -19.93
N LEU A 379 -17.85 6.97 -19.34
CA LEU A 379 -16.41 7.05 -19.02
C LEU A 379 -15.55 6.18 -19.95
N ALA A 380 -16.08 5.85 -21.13
CA ALA A 380 -15.37 5.04 -22.13
C ALA A 380 -14.02 5.68 -22.52
N ASN A 381 -14.01 7.02 -22.66
CA ASN A 381 -12.84 7.84 -22.96
C ASN A 381 -12.81 9.05 -22.02
N ILE A 382 -11.86 9.06 -21.09
CA ILE A 382 -11.73 10.14 -20.11
C ILE A 382 -11.07 11.36 -20.78
N THR A 383 -11.71 12.51 -20.65
CA THR A 383 -11.25 13.84 -21.08
C THR A 383 -11.21 14.80 -19.87
N PRO A 384 -10.55 15.98 -19.97
CA PRO A 384 -10.57 16.98 -18.90
C PRO A 384 -11.98 17.41 -18.47
N GLU A 385 -12.93 17.47 -19.40
CA GLU A 385 -14.33 17.82 -19.15
C GLU A 385 -15.07 16.73 -18.36
N THR A 386 -14.76 15.46 -18.64
CA THR A 386 -15.37 14.30 -17.96
C THR A 386 -14.61 13.88 -16.68
N LEU A 387 -13.43 14.43 -16.42
CA LEU A 387 -12.60 14.06 -15.27
C LEU A 387 -13.28 14.34 -13.93
N PRO A 388 -13.95 15.48 -13.69
CA PRO A 388 -14.72 15.70 -12.46
C PRO A 388 -15.80 14.64 -12.26
N ILE A 389 -16.48 14.24 -13.34
CA ILE A 389 -17.51 13.19 -13.33
C ILE A 389 -16.90 11.83 -12.98
N ALA A 390 -15.73 11.50 -13.56
CA ALA A 390 -15.01 10.28 -13.24
C ALA A 390 -14.55 10.23 -11.78
N ILE A 391 -14.10 11.37 -11.23
CA ILE A 391 -13.75 11.49 -9.80
C ILE A 391 -14.99 11.21 -8.93
N ASP A 392 -16.14 11.79 -9.23
CA ASP A 392 -17.36 11.56 -8.46
C ASP A 392 -17.82 10.10 -8.50
N VAL A 393 -17.70 9.44 -9.66
CA VAL A 393 -18.00 8.00 -9.81
C VAL A 393 -17.05 7.15 -8.95
N VAL A 394 -15.74 7.45 -8.95
CA VAL A 394 -14.77 6.74 -8.10
C VAL A 394 -15.07 6.95 -6.62
N ARG A 395 -15.41 8.17 -6.20
CA ARG A 395 -15.78 8.45 -4.81
C ARG A 395 -17.02 7.66 -4.38
N SER A 396 -18.04 7.58 -5.23
CA SER A 396 -19.23 6.74 -4.99
C SER A 396 -18.88 5.24 -4.89
N MET A 397 -17.98 4.75 -5.74
CA MET A 397 -17.47 3.37 -5.65
C MET A 397 -16.71 3.09 -4.35
N ILE A 398 -15.87 4.03 -3.88
CA ILE A 398 -15.16 3.92 -2.60
C ILE A 398 -16.17 3.80 -1.44
N LEU A 399 -17.21 4.63 -1.43
CA LEU A 399 -18.29 4.55 -0.44
C LEU A 399 -19.01 3.20 -0.50
N ASN A 400 -19.24 2.67 -1.71
CA ASN A 400 -19.86 1.36 -1.91
C ASN A 400 -18.99 0.20 -1.37
N VAL A 401 -17.67 0.25 -1.56
CA VAL A 401 -16.71 -0.72 -1.00
C VAL A 401 -16.67 -0.62 0.53
N ARG A 402 -16.67 0.60 1.08
CA ARG A 402 -16.74 0.85 2.52
C ARG A 402 -18.03 0.29 3.13
N ALA A 403 -19.16 0.43 2.45
CA ALA A 403 -20.43 -0.13 2.90
C ALA A 403 -20.37 -1.66 3.09
N LYS A 404 -19.52 -2.39 2.35
CA LYS A 404 -19.29 -3.83 2.52
C LYS A 404 -18.48 -4.19 3.77
N GLY A 405 -17.93 -3.21 4.49
CA GLY A 405 -17.00 -3.42 5.61
C GLY A 405 -15.57 -3.73 5.16
N GLN A 406 -15.23 -3.42 3.90
CA GLN A 406 -13.93 -3.72 3.29
C GLN A 406 -13.04 -2.47 3.14
N GLY A 407 -13.41 -1.33 3.72
CA GLY A 407 -12.65 -0.09 3.62
C GLY A 407 -11.45 -0.01 4.57
N THR A 408 -10.36 0.61 4.11
CA THR A 408 -9.18 0.97 4.91
C THR A 408 -9.16 2.48 5.20
N TRP A 409 -8.48 2.92 6.26
CA TRP A 409 -8.26 4.36 6.56
C TRP A 409 -7.66 5.11 5.36
N GLN A 410 -6.79 4.45 4.58
CA GLN A 410 -6.15 5.03 3.39
C GLN A 410 -7.16 5.34 2.27
N LEU A 411 -8.19 4.50 2.08
CA LEU A 411 -9.27 4.80 1.13
C LEU A 411 -10.11 6.00 1.57
N GLU A 412 -10.26 6.23 2.88
CA GLU A 412 -10.97 7.40 3.41
C GLU A 412 -10.18 8.70 3.18
N GLU A 413 -8.88 8.64 3.39
CA GLU A 413 -7.98 9.76 3.10
C GLU A 413 -7.98 10.11 1.60
N CYS A 414 -7.93 9.09 0.73
CA CYS A 414 -8.00 9.31 -0.72
C CYS A 414 -9.34 9.92 -1.17
N ASP A 415 -10.48 9.54 -0.59
CA ASP A 415 -11.78 10.17 -0.88
C ASP A 415 -11.80 11.66 -0.50
N ALA A 416 -11.21 12.01 0.65
CA ALA A 416 -11.08 13.39 1.09
C ALA A 416 -10.17 14.22 0.15
N GLU A 417 -9.05 13.65 -0.29
CA GLU A 417 -8.14 14.30 -1.24
C GLU A 417 -8.79 14.50 -2.62
N LEU A 418 -9.55 13.52 -3.12
CA LEU A 418 -10.32 13.65 -4.37
C LEU A 418 -11.38 14.76 -4.29
N ALA A 419 -12.04 14.91 -3.13
CA ALA A 419 -13.00 15.99 -2.89
C ALA A 419 -12.34 17.38 -2.93
N ALA A 420 -11.14 17.51 -2.35
CA ALA A 420 -10.37 18.75 -2.36
C ALA A 420 -9.91 19.15 -3.78
N ILE A 421 -9.44 18.17 -4.58
CA ILE A 421 -9.01 18.42 -5.96
C ILE A 421 -10.14 18.95 -6.83
N LYS A 422 -11.37 18.43 -6.64
CA LYS A 422 -12.54 18.90 -7.40
C LYS A 422 -12.85 20.38 -7.14
N GLN A 423 -12.51 20.90 -5.96
CA GLN A 423 -12.71 22.30 -5.58
C GLN A 423 -11.57 23.23 -6.02
N SER A 424 -10.46 22.68 -6.51
CA SER A 424 -9.31 23.45 -7.00
C SER A 424 -9.58 24.05 -8.38
N SER A 425 -9.12 25.29 -8.60
CA SER A 425 -9.12 25.94 -9.91
C SER A 425 -8.05 25.37 -10.86
N GLU A 426 -7.05 24.68 -10.34
CA GLU A 426 -5.98 24.05 -11.11
C GLU A 426 -5.95 22.53 -10.87
N LEU A 427 -6.11 21.77 -11.96
CA LEU A 427 -6.06 20.31 -11.93
C LEU A 427 -4.60 19.83 -12.00
N ASN A 428 -4.03 19.52 -10.84
CA ASN A 428 -2.72 18.89 -10.77
C ASN A 428 -2.82 17.40 -11.14
N PHE A 429 -2.57 17.07 -12.41
CA PHE A 429 -2.64 15.69 -12.93
C PHE A 429 -1.69 14.71 -12.21
N TYR A 430 -0.62 15.22 -11.60
CA TYR A 430 0.27 14.40 -10.80
C TYR A 430 -0.36 14.01 -9.46
N THR A 431 -0.97 14.96 -8.75
CA THR A 431 -1.71 14.67 -7.50
C THR A 431 -2.83 13.68 -7.77
N ILE A 432 -3.54 13.86 -8.88
CA ILE A 432 -4.59 12.95 -9.36
C ILE A 432 -4.02 11.55 -9.63
N TYR A 433 -2.88 11.45 -10.32
CA TYR A 433 -2.20 10.16 -10.56
C TYR A 433 -1.81 9.46 -9.25
N SER A 434 -1.17 10.18 -8.32
CA SER A 434 -0.72 9.66 -7.02
C SER A 434 -1.88 9.11 -6.21
N ILE A 435 -3.01 9.83 -6.17
CA ILE A 435 -4.21 9.37 -5.45
C ILE A 435 -4.77 8.10 -6.07
N PHE A 436 -4.89 8.04 -7.40
CA PHE A 436 -5.36 6.84 -8.06
C PHE A 436 -4.38 5.66 -7.94
N GLU A 437 -3.07 5.90 -7.84
CA GLU A 437 -2.08 4.84 -7.60
C GLU A 437 -2.26 4.25 -6.20
N ARG A 438 -2.45 5.11 -5.19
CA ARG A 438 -2.75 4.69 -3.82
C ARG A 438 -4.06 3.91 -3.74
N ILE A 439 -5.12 4.41 -4.38
CA ILE A 439 -6.42 3.71 -4.46
C ILE A 439 -6.22 2.32 -5.10
N ASN A 440 -5.49 2.21 -6.20
CA ASN A 440 -5.26 0.94 -6.88
C ASN A 440 -4.41 -0.04 -6.05
N ALA A 441 -3.40 0.46 -5.33
CA ALA A 441 -2.58 -0.35 -4.42
C ALA A 441 -3.40 -0.90 -3.24
N GLU A 442 -4.26 -0.05 -2.65
CA GLU A 442 -5.17 -0.46 -1.58
C GLU A 442 -6.20 -1.48 -2.04
N ILE A 443 -6.78 -1.29 -3.24
CA ILE A 443 -7.70 -2.27 -3.85
C ILE A 443 -6.99 -3.62 -4.04
N GLY A 444 -5.73 -3.60 -4.51
CA GLY A 444 -4.90 -4.80 -4.62
C GLY A 444 -4.76 -5.51 -3.28
N ALA A 445 -4.34 -4.79 -2.24
CA ALA A 445 -4.16 -5.35 -0.89
C ALA A 445 -5.46 -5.90 -0.27
N ILE A 446 -6.59 -5.18 -0.43
CA ILE A 446 -7.91 -5.65 0.02
C ILE A 446 -8.32 -6.91 -0.73
N THR A 447 -8.09 -6.95 -2.05
CA THR A 447 -8.43 -8.10 -2.89
C THR A 447 -7.59 -9.30 -2.50
N ASP A 448 -6.26 -9.15 -2.40
CA ASP A 448 -5.32 -10.23 -2.04
C ASP A 448 -5.66 -10.81 -0.66
N LYS A 449 -5.88 -9.95 0.35
CA LYS A 449 -6.23 -10.39 1.71
C LYS A 449 -7.57 -11.12 1.74
N THR A 450 -8.55 -10.66 0.96
CA THR A 450 -9.87 -11.30 0.90
C THR A 450 -9.77 -12.63 0.15
N VAL A 451 -9.08 -12.67 -0.99
CA VAL A 451 -8.80 -13.89 -1.77
C VAL A 451 -8.09 -14.92 -0.89
N GLU A 452 -7.03 -14.53 -0.18
CA GLU A 452 -6.26 -15.40 0.72
C GLU A 452 -7.16 -15.95 1.85
N THR A 453 -7.94 -15.09 2.50
CA THR A 453 -8.85 -15.50 3.58
C THR A 453 -9.89 -16.51 3.08
N TYR A 454 -10.53 -16.23 1.95
CA TYR A 454 -11.54 -17.13 1.38
C TYR A 454 -10.92 -18.41 0.83
N TYR A 455 -9.73 -18.34 0.22
CA TYR A 455 -8.97 -19.49 -0.24
C TYR A 455 -8.60 -20.40 0.92
N ASP A 456 -8.04 -19.86 2.00
CA ASP A 456 -7.64 -20.62 3.17
C ASP A 456 -8.79 -21.31 3.87
N VAL A 457 -9.91 -20.60 4.03
CA VAL A 457 -11.13 -21.17 4.61
C VAL A 457 -11.68 -22.27 3.71
N THR A 458 -11.75 -22.05 2.40
CA THR A 458 -12.26 -23.01 1.41
C THR A 458 -11.35 -24.24 1.32
N ARG A 459 -10.04 -24.03 1.26
CA ARG A 459 -8.99 -25.05 1.25
C ARG A 459 -9.01 -25.90 2.51
N ARG A 460 -9.07 -25.29 3.69
CA ARG A 460 -9.21 -26.02 4.96
C ARG A 460 -10.47 -26.88 4.99
N VAL A 461 -11.59 -26.36 4.50
CA VAL A 461 -12.85 -27.10 4.37
C VAL A 461 -12.73 -28.24 3.35
N PHE A 462 -12.03 -28.05 2.23
CA PHE A 462 -11.84 -29.06 1.19
C PHE A 462 -10.84 -30.15 1.61
N MET A 463 -9.78 -29.80 2.34
CA MET A 463 -8.83 -30.74 2.96
C MET A 463 -9.49 -31.55 4.08
N MET A 464 -10.25 -30.90 4.97
CA MET A 464 -11.02 -31.60 6.02
C MET A 464 -12.06 -32.55 5.43
N ARG A 465 -12.51 -32.32 4.20
CA ARG A 465 -13.44 -33.19 3.46
C ARG A 465 -12.76 -34.12 2.44
N GLN A 466 -11.42 -34.19 2.45
CA GLN A 466 -10.60 -35.06 1.59
C GLN A 466 -10.93 -34.96 0.09
N ILE A 467 -11.19 -33.76 -0.41
CA ILE A 467 -11.42 -33.52 -1.85
C ILE A 467 -10.06 -33.62 -2.59
N PRO A 468 -9.95 -34.45 -3.65
CA PRO A 468 -8.72 -34.51 -4.46
C PRO A 468 -8.41 -33.14 -5.05
N ASN A 469 -7.15 -32.73 -5.05
CA ASN A 469 -6.70 -31.41 -5.52
C ASN A 469 -7.45 -30.24 -4.83
N ALA A 470 -7.65 -30.35 -3.51
CA ALA A 470 -8.32 -29.34 -2.68
C ALA A 470 -7.81 -27.91 -2.91
N ASP A 471 -6.52 -27.76 -3.20
CA ASP A 471 -5.86 -26.48 -3.48
C ASP A 471 -6.33 -25.89 -4.83
N GLU A 472 -6.35 -26.68 -5.90
CA GLU A 472 -6.84 -26.24 -7.22
C GLU A 472 -8.34 -25.93 -7.20
N ALA A 473 -9.13 -26.74 -6.49
CA ALA A 473 -10.56 -26.53 -6.35
C ALA A 473 -10.91 -25.29 -5.51
N ALA A 474 -10.15 -25.01 -4.45
CA ALA A 474 -10.29 -23.79 -3.67
C ALA A 474 -9.91 -22.56 -4.48
N SER A 475 -8.84 -22.64 -5.28
CA SER A 475 -8.43 -21.56 -6.19
C SER A 475 -9.52 -21.24 -7.21
N ALA A 476 -10.06 -22.24 -7.90
CA ALA A 476 -11.09 -22.04 -8.92
C ALA A 476 -12.41 -21.48 -8.33
N PHE A 477 -12.76 -21.86 -7.10
CA PHE A 477 -13.93 -21.33 -6.39
C PHE A 477 -13.76 -19.85 -6.03
N VAL A 478 -12.59 -19.49 -5.51
CA VAL A 478 -12.27 -18.11 -5.17
C VAL A 478 -12.19 -17.25 -6.44
N ASP A 479 -11.56 -17.73 -7.51
CA ASP A 479 -11.50 -17.04 -8.80
C ASP A 479 -12.88 -16.74 -9.40
N GLY A 480 -13.86 -17.62 -9.21
CA GLY A 480 -15.25 -17.40 -9.65
C GLY A 480 -15.98 -16.31 -8.86
N LEU A 481 -15.67 -16.16 -7.56
CA LEU A 481 -16.31 -15.19 -6.66
C LEU A 481 -15.87 -13.74 -6.94
N PHE A 482 -14.62 -13.54 -7.37
CA PHE A 482 -14.01 -12.22 -7.54
C PHE A 482 -14.14 -11.61 -8.94
N ARG A 483 -14.56 -12.39 -9.95
CA ARG A 483 -14.77 -11.94 -11.35
C ARG A 483 -16.01 -11.05 -11.57
N SER A 484 -16.77 -10.71 -10.53
CA SER A 484 -18.04 -9.98 -10.68
C SER A 484 -18.34 -9.09 -9.46
N THR A 485 -17.46 -8.13 -9.16
CA THR A 485 -17.64 -7.23 -7.99
C THR A 485 -17.36 -5.77 -8.31
N THR A 486 -17.92 -4.87 -7.49
CA THR A 486 -17.63 -3.41 -7.49
C THR A 486 -16.12 -3.10 -7.46
N LEU A 487 -15.31 -3.96 -6.83
CA LEU A 487 -13.85 -3.80 -6.76
C LEU A 487 -13.19 -3.91 -8.14
N GLN A 488 -13.73 -4.74 -9.03
CA GLN A 488 -13.21 -4.88 -10.39
C GLN A 488 -13.47 -3.62 -11.22
N HIS A 489 -14.71 -3.10 -11.22
CA HIS A 489 -15.02 -1.86 -11.93
C HIS A 489 -14.26 -0.67 -11.35
N LEU A 490 -14.07 -0.63 -10.03
CA LEU A 490 -13.24 0.38 -9.39
C LEU A 490 -11.79 0.26 -9.88
N SER A 491 -11.19 -0.93 -9.89
CA SER A 491 -9.84 -1.14 -10.44
C SER A 491 -9.74 -0.76 -11.91
N GLU A 492 -10.69 -1.16 -12.76
CA GLU A 492 -10.73 -0.81 -14.18
C GLU A 492 -10.79 0.70 -14.41
N ILE A 493 -11.67 1.42 -13.71
CA ILE A 493 -11.80 2.87 -13.83
C ILE A 493 -10.55 3.57 -13.28
N THR A 494 -10.03 3.14 -12.14
CA THR A 494 -8.78 3.69 -11.57
C THR A 494 -7.61 3.47 -12.52
N LEU A 495 -7.50 2.32 -13.19
CA LEU A 495 -6.48 2.07 -14.21
C LEU A 495 -6.66 2.96 -15.46
N LYS A 496 -7.89 3.18 -15.92
CA LYS A 496 -8.19 4.14 -17.01
C LYS A 496 -7.77 5.55 -16.63
N LEU A 497 -8.07 5.98 -15.40
CA LEU A 497 -7.68 7.28 -14.86
C LEU A 497 -6.17 7.42 -14.70
N LEU A 498 -5.49 6.37 -14.23
CA LEU A 498 -4.03 6.32 -14.17
C LEU A 498 -3.41 6.45 -15.57
N ASN A 499 -3.95 5.74 -16.56
CA ASN A 499 -3.48 5.82 -17.94
C ASN A 499 -3.76 7.19 -18.56
N PHE A 500 -4.93 7.78 -18.30
CA PHE A 500 -5.28 9.14 -18.74
C PHE A 500 -4.35 10.18 -18.11
N SER A 501 -4.17 10.15 -16.79
CA SER A 501 -3.26 11.05 -16.07
C SER A 501 -1.82 10.85 -16.53
N ARG A 502 -1.36 9.61 -16.76
CA ARG A 502 -0.05 9.32 -17.33
C ARG A 502 0.10 9.85 -18.75
N ALA A 503 -0.91 9.71 -19.61
CA ALA A 503 -0.89 10.23 -20.96
C ALA A 503 -0.87 11.77 -20.97
N ARG A 504 -1.61 12.42 -20.06
CA ARG A 504 -1.59 13.88 -19.89
C ARG A 504 -0.31 14.38 -19.27
N MET A 505 0.26 13.69 -18.29
CA MET A 505 1.59 13.95 -17.77
C MET A 505 2.63 13.77 -18.88
N ALA A 506 2.54 12.73 -19.70
CA ALA A 506 3.43 12.52 -20.84
C ALA A 506 3.24 13.61 -21.91
N ASP A 507 2.03 14.13 -22.12
CA ASP A 507 1.77 15.26 -23.02
C ASP A 507 2.29 16.59 -22.43
N LEU A 508 2.11 16.83 -21.14
CA LEU A 508 2.70 17.97 -20.40
C LEU A 508 4.23 17.90 -20.45
N MET A 509 4.81 16.73 -20.17
CA MET A 509 6.23 16.46 -20.24
C MET A 509 6.75 16.50 -21.68
N LYS A 510 5.90 16.21 -22.68
CA LYS A 510 6.19 16.43 -24.10
C LYS A 510 6.21 17.92 -24.46
N ARG A 511 5.38 18.75 -23.84
CA ARG A 511 5.40 20.22 -23.98
C ARG A 511 6.57 20.86 -23.23
N VAL A 512 7.05 20.22 -22.16
CA VAL A 512 8.27 20.58 -21.40
C VAL A 512 9.53 19.93 -22.02
N ARG A 513 9.46 19.33 -23.21
CA ARG A 513 10.59 18.62 -23.84
C ARG A 513 11.78 19.54 -24.01
N HIS A 514 12.84 19.42 -23.20
CA HIS A 514 14.26 19.55 -23.60
C HIS A 514 15.22 19.09 -22.46
N PRO A 515 16.37 18.46 -22.76
CA PRO A 515 16.61 17.17 -23.44
C PRO A 515 15.97 16.01 -22.64
N PRO A 516 16.04 14.72 -23.07
CA PRO A 516 15.52 13.63 -22.25
C PRO A 516 16.25 13.60 -20.91
N ILE A 517 15.55 13.97 -19.82
CA ILE A 517 15.94 13.61 -18.46
C ILE A 517 16.28 12.13 -18.52
N ARG A 518 17.46 11.74 -18.03
CA ARG A 518 17.95 10.36 -18.05
C ARG A 518 16.98 9.52 -17.21
N GLU A 519 15.91 9.04 -17.83
CA GLU A 519 14.94 8.14 -17.21
C GLU A 519 15.75 6.98 -16.65
N VAL A 520 15.41 6.53 -15.44
CA VAL A 520 15.90 5.20 -15.03
C VAL A 520 15.30 4.26 -16.07
N SER A 521 16.14 3.67 -16.92
CA SER A 521 15.64 2.92 -18.08
C SER A 521 14.60 1.92 -17.60
N HIS A 522 13.48 1.79 -18.32
CA HIS A 522 12.47 0.78 -18.01
C HIS A 522 13.11 -0.61 -17.87
N ALA A 523 14.17 -0.87 -18.62
CA ALA A 523 15.01 -2.05 -18.51
C ALA A 523 15.69 -2.19 -17.13
N LYS A 524 16.23 -1.10 -16.55
CA LYS A 524 16.84 -1.10 -15.21
C LYS A 524 15.79 -1.29 -14.11
N VAL A 525 14.63 -0.65 -14.19
CA VAL A 525 13.54 -0.87 -13.22
C VAL A 525 13.00 -2.31 -13.31
N ALA A 526 12.79 -2.82 -14.54
CA ALA A 526 12.37 -4.21 -14.77
C ALA A 526 13.43 -5.23 -14.35
N ARG A 527 14.72 -4.91 -14.50
CA ARG A 527 15.82 -5.71 -13.97
C ARG A 527 15.81 -5.72 -12.45
N ILE A 528 15.69 -4.56 -11.80
CA ILE A 528 15.58 -4.49 -10.34
C ILE A 528 14.40 -5.33 -9.86
N LYS A 529 13.23 -5.25 -10.50
CA LYS A 529 12.06 -6.10 -10.18
C LYS A 529 12.36 -7.59 -10.33
N ARG A 530 12.90 -8.02 -11.48
CA ARG A 530 13.32 -9.42 -11.69
C ARG A 530 14.36 -9.88 -10.68
N ASP A 531 15.31 -9.02 -10.36
CA ASP A 531 16.33 -9.30 -9.35
C ASP A 531 15.68 -9.40 -7.96
N MET A 532 14.66 -8.59 -7.62
CA MET A 532 13.87 -8.74 -6.38
C MET A 532 13.18 -10.10 -6.32
N GLU A 533 12.51 -10.50 -7.40
CA GLU A 533 11.80 -11.78 -7.50
C GLU A 533 12.77 -12.97 -7.40
N THR A 534 13.93 -12.85 -8.03
CA THR A 534 14.97 -13.90 -8.02
C THR A 534 15.67 -13.96 -6.65
N LEU A 535 15.99 -12.81 -6.05
CA LEU A 535 16.66 -12.72 -4.74
C LEU A 535 15.76 -13.12 -3.58
N ALA A 536 14.44 -12.94 -3.70
CA ALA A 536 13.46 -13.41 -2.71
C ALA A 536 13.56 -14.93 -2.44
N THR A 537 14.13 -15.70 -3.38
CA THR A 537 14.36 -17.14 -3.21
C THR A 537 15.70 -17.53 -2.56
N ARG A 538 16.67 -16.60 -2.48
CA ARG A 538 18.07 -16.90 -2.06
C ARG A 538 18.52 -16.21 -0.77
N VAL A 539 17.75 -15.26 -0.26
CA VAL A 539 18.08 -14.52 0.95
C VAL A 539 17.09 -14.84 2.04
N ASP A 540 17.55 -14.97 3.28
CA ASP A 540 16.68 -15.14 4.45
C ASP A 540 15.73 -13.92 4.54
N PRO A 541 14.43 -14.09 4.24
CA PRO A 541 13.47 -13.01 4.30
C PRO A 541 13.22 -12.56 5.74
N GLY A 542 13.76 -13.26 6.75
CA GLY A 542 13.68 -12.92 8.17
C GLY A 542 14.72 -11.91 8.66
N LYS A 543 15.87 -11.76 7.98
CA LYS A 543 16.97 -10.91 8.46
C LYS A 543 16.65 -9.41 8.32
N LEU A 544 16.88 -8.63 9.39
CA LEU A 544 16.51 -7.19 9.44
C LEU A 544 17.72 -6.26 9.34
N ALA A 545 18.91 -6.71 9.77
CA ALA A 545 20.14 -5.93 9.81
C ALA A 545 21.33 -6.75 9.29
N TYR A 546 22.29 -6.09 8.66
CA TYR A 546 23.54 -6.69 8.17
C TYR A 546 24.74 -5.90 8.67
N PHE A 547 25.63 -6.57 9.41
CA PHE A 547 26.81 -5.94 9.99
C PHE A 547 27.99 -5.90 9.02
N PHE A 548 28.86 -4.88 9.13
CA PHE A 548 30.11 -4.75 8.38
C PHE A 548 31.22 -4.07 9.18
N GLN A 549 32.45 -4.52 8.97
CA GLN A 549 33.70 -3.94 9.48
C GLN A 549 34.85 -4.24 8.51
N PRO A 550 36.01 -3.55 8.59
CA PRO A 550 37.15 -3.87 7.74
C PRO A 550 37.52 -5.37 7.77
N GLY A 551 37.47 -6.02 6.61
CA GLY A 551 37.76 -7.43 6.40
C GLY A 551 36.57 -8.39 6.57
N VAL A 552 35.45 -7.96 7.18
CA VAL A 552 34.30 -8.84 7.49
C VAL A 552 32.97 -8.12 7.23
N ALA A 553 32.13 -8.67 6.36
CA ALA A 553 30.76 -8.20 6.18
C ALA A 553 29.78 -9.35 6.01
N GLU A 554 28.60 -9.21 6.62
CA GLU A 554 27.49 -10.16 6.46
C GLU A 554 26.73 -9.95 5.15
N GLY A 555 26.78 -8.72 4.61
CA GLY A 555 26.18 -8.34 3.33
C GLY A 555 27.18 -8.43 2.17
N SER A 556 26.70 -8.13 0.97
CA SER A 556 27.50 -8.01 -0.26
C SER A 556 26.66 -7.35 -1.36
N MET A 557 27.24 -7.18 -2.55
CA MET A 557 26.50 -6.75 -3.74
C MET A 557 25.31 -7.67 -4.11
N ALA A 558 25.28 -8.92 -3.64
CA ALA A 558 24.11 -9.80 -3.84
C ALA A 558 22.86 -9.31 -3.08
N HIS A 559 23.03 -8.49 -2.04
CA HIS A 559 21.94 -7.98 -1.20
C HIS A 559 21.52 -6.56 -1.59
N TYR A 560 21.93 -6.07 -2.76
CA TYR A 560 21.74 -4.69 -3.25
C TYR A 560 20.32 -4.16 -3.10
N VAL A 561 19.32 -5.01 -3.38
CA VAL A 561 17.91 -4.66 -3.28
C VAL A 561 17.49 -4.30 -1.84
N MET A 562 17.99 -5.02 -0.84
CA MET A 562 17.59 -4.86 0.56
C MET A 562 18.47 -3.88 1.32
N LEU A 563 19.78 -3.87 1.06
CA LEU A 563 20.72 -2.96 1.71
C LEU A 563 20.74 -1.56 1.08
N GLY A 564 20.05 -1.42 -0.05
CA GLY A 564 20.19 -0.27 -0.92
C GLY A 564 21.59 -0.18 -1.52
N GLU A 565 21.79 0.83 -2.36
CA GLU A 565 23.07 1.06 -3.04
C GLU A 565 24.20 1.25 -2.02
N LYS A 566 24.00 2.16 -1.06
CA LYS A 566 25.03 2.54 -0.07
C LYS A 566 25.43 1.37 0.83
N GLY A 567 24.47 0.63 1.37
CA GLY A 567 24.75 -0.49 2.27
C GLY A 567 25.45 -1.65 1.56
N ALA A 568 25.08 -1.94 0.31
CA ALA A 568 25.73 -2.97 -0.47
C ALA A 568 27.19 -2.64 -0.79
N TYR A 569 27.48 -1.39 -1.20
CA TYR A 569 28.86 -0.95 -1.43
C TYR A 569 29.68 -0.89 -0.14
N LEU A 570 29.10 -0.47 0.99
CA LEU A 570 29.77 -0.51 2.30
C LEU A 570 30.20 -1.94 2.66
N ALA A 571 29.29 -2.91 2.50
CA ALA A 571 29.60 -4.31 2.74
C ALA A 571 30.68 -4.84 1.79
N GLU A 572 30.65 -4.44 0.52
CA GLU A 572 31.66 -4.86 -0.46
C GLU A 572 33.05 -4.26 -0.15
N MET A 573 33.11 -2.97 0.19
CA MET A 573 34.35 -2.32 0.63
C MET A 573 34.93 -2.98 1.89
N ALA A 574 34.08 -3.28 2.87
CA ALA A 574 34.45 -4.02 4.07
C ALA A 574 35.07 -5.38 3.72
N ARG A 575 34.45 -6.17 2.82
CA ARG A 575 34.99 -7.48 2.36
C ARG A 575 36.35 -7.35 1.68
N LEU A 576 36.61 -6.24 0.99
CA LEU A 576 37.90 -5.95 0.38
C LEU A 576 38.98 -5.53 1.39
N GLY A 577 38.66 -5.44 2.69
CA GLY A 577 39.59 -4.96 3.72
C GLY A 577 39.92 -3.47 3.57
N ILE A 578 39.06 -2.69 2.90
CA ILE A 578 39.19 -1.23 2.87
C ILE A 578 38.82 -0.70 4.26
N ASN A 579 39.53 0.35 4.71
CA ASN A 579 39.28 0.97 6.00
C ASN A 579 37.97 1.78 5.99
N VAL A 580 36.86 1.06 6.11
CA VAL A 580 35.52 1.62 6.30
C VAL A 580 35.21 1.65 7.80
N PRO A 581 34.64 2.73 8.34
CA PRO A 581 34.21 2.73 9.74
C PRO A 581 33.18 1.61 9.96
N PRO A 582 33.28 0.83 11.06
CA PRO A 582 32.38 -0.29 11.31
C PRO A 582 30.93 0.19 11.53
N GLY A 583 29.97 -0.69 11.24
CA GLY A 583 28.56 -0.35 11.32
C GLY A 583 27.64 -1.47 10.84
N PHE A 584 26.39 -1.13 10.61
CA PHE A 584 25.38 -2.04 10.09
C PHE A 584 24.34 -1.32 9.23
N THR A 585 23.69 -2.09 8.36
CA THR A 585 22.60 -1.61 7.51
C THR A 585 21.29 -2.30 7.89
N LEU A 586 20.29 -1.52 8.28
CA LEU A 586 18.90 -1.95 8.37
C LEU A 586 18.30 -2.02 6.97
N THR A 587 17.69 -3.16 6.65
CA THR A 587 17.14 -3.41 5.31
C THR A 587 15.97 -2.48 4.97
N SER A 588 15.74 -2.25 3.67
CA SER A 588 14.57 -1.50 3.16
C SER A 588 13.22 -2.09 3.60
N ARG A 589 13.18 -3.37 3.96
CA ARG A 589 12.00 -3.99 4.57
C ARG A 589 11.64 -3.37 5.91
N VAL A 590 12.61 -2.97 6.73
CA VAL A 590 12.35 -2.28 7.99
C VAL A 590 11.62 -0.96 7.74
N CYS A 591 11.95 -0.26 6.66
CA CYS A 591 11.24 0.95 6.25
C CYS A 591 9.77 0.64 5.85
N ASN A 592 9.54 -0.44 5.11
CA ASN A 592 8.19 -0.84 4.74
C ASN A 592 7.36 -1.27 5.97
N MET A 593 7.96 -2.03 6.89
CA MET A 593 7.33 -2.39 8.17
C MET A 593 7.02 -1.17 9.03
N PHE A 594 7.95 -0.21 9.10
CA PHE A 594 7.73 1.05 9.79
C PHE A 594 6.48 1.78 9.27
N PHE A 595 6.25 1.79 7.96
CA PHE A 595 5.05 2.39 7.40
C PHE A 595 3.78 1.54 7.61
N SER A 596 3.86 0.20 7.56
CA SER A 596 2.70 -0.67 7.83
C SER A 596 2.24 -0.61 9.28
N ASP A 597 3.19 -0.41 10.20
CA ASP A 597 2.95 -0.45 11.64
C ASP A 597 2.63 0.95 12.21
N GLY A 598 2.13 1.87 11.37
CA GLY A 598 1.72 3.20 11.80
C GLY A 598 2.88 4.14 12.17
N HIS A 599 4.01 4.06 11.46
CA HIS A 599 5.23 4.85 11.71
C HIS A 599 5.91 4.52 13.03
N MET A 600 5.88 3.24 13.42
CA MET A 600 6.52 2.73 14.64
C MET A 600 7.56 1.65 14.32
N LEU A 601 8.66 1.66 15.06
CA LEU A 601 9.65 0.58 15.01
C LEU A 601 9.23 -0.48 16.03
N SER A 602 8.87 -1.68 15.55
CA SER A 602 8.50 -2.81 16.43
C SER A 602 9.59 -3.12 17.46
N GLU A 603 9.21 -3.67 18.63
CA GLU A 603 10.16 -4.11 19.67
C GLU A 603 11.24 -5.04 19.09
N LYS A 604 10.82 -5.99 18.25
CA LYS A 604 11.75 -6.89 17.52
C LYS A 604 12.79 -6.14 16.70
N THR A 605 12.40 -5.05 16.03
CA THR A 605 13.33 -4.21 15.26
C THR A 605 14.29 -3.48 16.19
N GLN A 606 13.79 -2.92 17.29
CA GLN A 606 14.60 -2.20 18.27
C GLN A 606 15.66 -3.13 18.91
N ASP A 607 15.28 -4.35 19.29
CA ASP A 607 16.20 -5.35 19.83
C ASP A 607 17.33 -5.68 18.85
N VAL A 608 17.02 -5.81 17.55
CA VAL A 608 18.03 -6.07 16.52
C VAL A 608 18.98 -4.87 16.39
N VAL A 609 18.46 -3.64 16.43
CA VAL A 609 19.28 -2.42 16.40
C VAL A 609 20.24 -2.41 17.57
N PHE A 610 19.76 -2.61 18.80
CA PHE A 610 20.61 -2.54 19.99
C PHE A 610 21.65 -3.65 20.05
N LYS A 611 21.32 -4.88 19.62
CA LYS A 611 22.34 -5.95 19.46
C LYS A 611 23.44 -5.59 18.46
N CYS A 612 23.09 -4.90 17.38
CA CYS A 612 24.09 -4.42 16.43
C CYS A 612 24.95 -3.29 17.01
N VAL A 613 24.36 -2.44 17.86
CA VAL A 613 25.09 -1.40 18.60
C VAL A 613 26.05 -2.04 19.60
N GLU A 614 25.62 -3.00 20.42
CA GLU A 614 26.48 -3.73 21.37
C GLU A 614 27.71 -4.34 20.67
N ARG A 615 27.49 -5.01 19.53
CA ARG A 615 28.60 -5.54 18.71
C ARG A 615 29.52 -4.43 18.18
N LEU A 616 28.97 -3.28 17.81
CA LEU A 616 29.75 -2.13 17.36
C LEU A 616 30.59 -1.55 18.52
N GLU A 617 30.04 -1.51 19.73
CA GLU A 617 30.74 -1.06 20.94
C GLU A 617 31.93 -1.95 21.27
N GLU A 618 31.76 -3.27 21.18
CA GLU A 618 32.84 -4.26 21.36
C GLU A 618 34.00 -4.04 20.36
N ILE A 619 33.67 -3.84 19.09
CA ILE A 619 34.66 -3.64 18.01
C ILE A 619 35.37 -2.29 18.16
N ALA A 620 34.63 -1.24 18.48
CA ALA A 620 35.17 0.11 18.61
C ALA A 620 35.94 0.34 19.92
N GLY A 621 35.72 -0.49 20.94
CA GLY A 621 36.25 -0.28 22.29
C GLY A 621 35.69 0.99 22.96
N ARG A 622 34.49 1.41 22.56
CA ARG A 622 33.78 2.63 22.96
C ARG A 622 32.31 2.28 23.17
N ALA A 623 31.60 3.00 24.05
CA ALA A 623 30.20 2.74 24.34
C ALA A 623 29.31 3.95 24.04
N LEU A 624 28.12 3.71 23.50
CA LEU A 624 27.11 4.71 23.18
C LEU A 624 26.58 5.30 24.50
N GLY A 625 26.81 6.60 24.70
CA GLY A 625 26.46 7.29 25.95
C GLY A 625 27.51 7.27 27.06
N SER A 626 28.68 6.64 26.84
CA SER A 626 29.78 6.71 27.81
C SER A 626 30.40 8.11 27.86
N SER A 627 30.57 8.66 29.07
CA SER A 627 31.27 9.93 29.30
C SER A 627 32.79 9.82 29.18
N GLU A 628 33.38 8.63 29.34
CA GLU A 628 34.83 8.41 29.26
C GLU A 628 35.29 8.00 27.87
N ARG A 629 34.58 7.07 27.22
CA ARG A 629 34.90 6.55 25.88
C ARG A 629 33.65 6.56 24.99
N PRO A 630 33.17 7.75 24.60
CA PRO A 630 31.92 7.86 23.85
C PRO A 630 32.03 7.27 22.45
N LEU A 631 31.03 6.47 22.07
CA LEU A 631 30.74 6.09 20.69
C LEU A 631 29.70 7.06 20.11
N PHE A 632 29.99 7.60 18.93
CA PHE A 632 29.06 8.44 18.17
C PHE A 632 28.73 7.79 16.84
N LEU A 633 27.51 8.00 16.35
CA LEU A 633 26.97 7.32 15.17
C LEU A 633 26.53 8.32 14.08
N ALA A 634 26.74 7.90 12.83
CA ALA A 634 26.15 8.50 11.64
C ALA A 634 24.99 7.62 11.17
N VAL A 635 23.82 8.20 10.97
CA VAL A 635 22.64 7.52 10.44
C VAL A 635 22.32 8.08 9.06
N ARG A 636 22.36 7.23 8.03
CA ARG A 636 22.33 7.63 6.61
C ARG A 636 21.36 6.76 5.81
N ALA A 637 20.46 7.39 5.08
CA ALA A 637 19.56 6.69 4.18
C ALA A 637 20.31 6.03 3.00
N GLY A 638 19.74 4.95 2.45
CA GLY A 638 20.26 4.26 1.27
C GLY A 638 19.18 3.47 0.55
N SER A 639 18.65 4.00 -0.55
CA SER A 639 17.69 3.30 -1.41
C SER A 639 18.39 2.44 -2.46
N CYS A 640 17.69 1.45 -3.03
CA CYS A 640 18.20 0.63 -4.14
C CYS A 640 18.40 1.42 -5.44
N VAL A 641 17.76 2.59 -5.57
CA VAL A 641 18.03 3.56 -6.62
C VAL A 641 18.60 4.82 -5.98
N SER A 642 19.77 5.26 -6.44
CA SER A 642 20.43 6.48 -5.93
C SER A 642 19.51 7.69 -5.99
N MET A 643 19.36 8.40 -4.86
CA MET A 643 18.62 9.66 -4.74
C MET A 643 19.53 10.73 -4.07
N PRO A 644 20.55 11.25 -4.79
CA PRO A 644 21.58 12.10 -4.22
C PRO A 644 21.00 13.41 -3.69
N GLY A 645 21.32 13.73 -2.44
CA GLY A 645 20.90 14.96 -1.77
C GLY A 645 19.41 15.05 -1.46
N MET A 646 18.64 13.95 -1.61
CA MET A 646 17.18 13.94 -1.38
C MET A 646 16.77 13.42 0.01
N MET A 647 17.62 12.60 0.63
CA MET A 647 17.30 11.92 1.88
C MET A 647 18.16 12.48 3.00
N ASP A 648 17.62 12.43 4.22
CA ASP A 648 18.31 12.96 5.38
C ASP A 648 19.56 12.16 5.75
N THR A 649 20.47 12.85 6.41
CA THR A 649 21.63 12.28 7.10
C THR A 649 21.73 12.98 8.44
N ILE A 650 21.88 12.21 9.51
CA ILE A 650 22.04 12.73 10.87
C ILE A 650 23.39 12.23 11.38
N LEU A 651 24.27 13.18 11.67
CA LEU A 651 25.62 12.91 12.18
C LEU A 651 25.69 13.17 13.68
N ASN A 652 26.75 12.67 14.32
CA ASN A 652 27.07 12.88 15.72
C ASN A 652 26.00 12.34 16.72
N VAL A 653 25.15 11.39 16.30
CA VAL A 653 24.15 10.76 17.18
C VAL A 653 24.87 10.13 18.37
N GLY A 654 24.38 10.41 19.57
CA GLY A 654 24.98 10.04 20.84
C GLY A 654 25.58 11.21 21.62
N LEU A 655 25.71 12.41 21.02
CA LEU A 655 26.06 13.61 21.79
C LEU A 655 24.90 14.07 22.68
N ASN A 656 25.25 14.35 23.92
CA ASN A 656 24.41 14.92 24.96
C ASN A 656 25.30 15.78 25.88
N ARG A 657 24.74 16.35 26.95
CA ARG A 657 25.51 17.22 27.86
C ARG A 657 26.77 16.53 28.41
N GLU A 658 26.69 15.24 28.78
CA GLU A 658 27.80 14.51 29.41
C GLU A 658 28.84 14.01 28.39
N THR A 659 28.39 13.38 27.30
CA THR A 659 29.26 12.85 26.25
C THR A 659 29.95 13.95 25.45
N THR A 660 29.40 15.18 25.44
CA THR A 660 30.09 16.36 24.88
C THR A 660 31.35 16.69 25.68
N GLU A 661 31.29 16.63 27.01
CA GLU A 661 32.48 16.78 27.86
C GLU A 661 33.46 15.62 27.64
N GLY A 662 32.95 14.39 27.48
CA GLY A 662 33.77 13.23 27.12
C GLY A 662 34.52 13.41 25.80
N LEU A 663 33.84 13.94 24.78
CA LEU A 663 34.46 14.26 23.50
C LEU A 663 35.51 15.36 23.66
N ALA A 664 35.20 16.44 24.37
CA ALA A 664 36.12 17.54 24.66
C ALA A 664 37.41 17.05 25.33
N ASN A 665 37.29 16.15 26.31
CA ASN A 665 38.42 15.57 27.01
C ASN A 665 39.25 14.64 26.11
N THR A 666 38.59 13.83 25.29
CA THR A 666 39.27 12.87 24.39
C THR A 666 40.02 13.58 23.26
N THR A 667 39.49 14.68 22.75
CA THR A 667 40.10 15.43 21.65
C THR A 667 41.05 16.53 22.11
N GLY A 668 40.92 16.98 23.37
CA GLY A 668 41.58 18.19 23.87
C GLY A 668 41.05 19.47 23.22
N ASP A 669 39.86 19.43 22.61
CA ASP A 669 39.24 20.55 21.90
C ASP A 669 37.75 20.70 22.30
N PRO A 670 37.47 21.46 23.38
CA PRO A 670 36.11 21.69 23.84
C PRO A 670 35.25 22.49 22.85
N LEU A 671 35.85 23.42 22.09
CA LEU A 671 35.12 24.20 21.09
C LEU A 671 34.57 23.30 20.00
N PHE A 672 35.40 22.39 19.48
CA PHE A 672 35.00 21.36 18.52
C PHE A 672 33.87 20.47 19.06
N ALA A 673 33.94 20.06 20.32
CA ALA A 673 32.92 19.19 20.92
C ALA A 673 31.55 19.88 20.98
N TYR A 674 31.50 21.14 21.44
CA TYR A 674 30.27 21.92 21.43
C TYR A 674 29.78 22.25 20.03
N GLU A 675 30.69 22.44 19.07
CA GLU A 675 30.30 22.60 17.67
C GLU A 675 29.58 21.36 17.13
N CYS A 676 30.10 20.17 17.43
CA CYS A 676 29.47 18.91 17.06
C CYS A 676 28.11 18.74 17.73
N PHE A 677 27.98 19.17 18.99
CA PHE A 677 26.71 19.09 19.71
C PHE A 677 25.67 20.06 19.15
N TYR A 678 26.06 21.30 18.84
CA TYR A 678 25.20 22.26 18.15
C TYR A 678 24.70 21.70 16.80
N ARG A 679 25.60 21.11 16.00
CA ARG A 679 25.23 20.48 14.72
C ARG A 679 24.23 19.34 14.90
N LEU A 680 24.42 18.49 15.91
CA LEU A 680 23.45 17.43 16.22
C LEU A 680 22.09 18.05 16.59
N VAL A 681 22.05 18.95 17.57
CA VAL A 681 20.79 19.56 18.05
C VAL A 681 20.06 20.23 16.90
N SER A 682 20.78 21.01 16.09
CA SER A 682 20.24 21.70 14.93
C SER A 682 19.63 20.70 13.92
N LYS A 683 20.41 19.72 13.45
CA LYS A 683 19.94 18.77 12.43
C LYS A 683 18.86 17.81 12.95
N TYR A 684 18.99 17.35 14.18
CA TYR A 684 18.04 16.45 14.82
C TYR A 684 16.71 17.16 15.09
N ALA A 685 16.73 18.40 15.60
CA ALA A 685 15.51 19.15 15.86
C ALA A 685 14.72 19.38 14.57
N SER A 686 15.38 19.73 13.46
CA SER A 686 14.68 19.95 12.19
C SER A 686 14.17 18.66 11.55
N SER A 687 14.95 17.58 11.63
CA SER A 687 14.61 16.33 10.92
C SER A 687 13.69 15.39 11.72
N VAL A 688 13.74 15.47 13.06
CA VAL A 688 13.02 14.55 13.97
C VAL A 688 11.93 15.27 14.77
N MET A 689 12.19 16.50 15.24
CA MET A 689 11.31 17.22 16.18
C MET A 689 10.43 18.28 15.50
N GLY A 690 10.50 18.42 14.17
CA GLY A 690 9.68 19.38 13.41
C GLY A 690 10.07 20.85 13.59
N PHE A 691 11.31 21.12 14.01
CA PHE A 691 11.80 22.49 14.23
C PHE A 691 12.11 23.22 12.91
N SER A 692 11.45 24.36 12.66
CA SER A 692 11.66 25.20 11.47
C SER A 692 12.69 26.31 11.66
N GLY A 693 13.05 26.66 12.90
CA GLY A 693 13.86 27.85 13.22
C GLY A 693 15.35 27.81 12.89
N ASN A 694 15.80 26.93 11.99
CA ASN A 694 17.21 26.71 11.61
C ASN A 694 17.60 27.30 10.24
N GLU A 695 16.66 27.82 9.46
CA GLU A 695 16.96 28.25 8.08
C GLU A 695 17.83 29.53 8.01
N ASP A 696 18.01 30.26 9.14
CA ASP A 696 18.63 31.60 9.14
C ASP A 696 20.13 31.68 9.52
N MET A 697 20.72 30.69 10.20
CA MET A 697 22.13 30.78 10.64
C MET A 697 23.00 29.67 10.07
N SER A 698 23.94 30.04 9.18
CA SER A 698 24.96 29.12 8.71
C SER A 698 25.97 28.79 9.82
N MET A 699 26.57 27.59 9.76
CA MET A 699 27.64 27.23 10.71
C MET A 699 28.85 28.15 10.62
N ASP A 700 29.07 28.81 9.48
CA ASP A 700 30.12 29.83 9.34
C ASP A 700 29.78 31.09 10.13
N ALA A 701 28.51 31.51 10.16
CA ALA A 701 28.06 32.61 11.01
C ALA A 701 28.19 32.24 12.50
N VAL A 702 27.87 30.99 12.86
CA VAL A 702 28.06 30.48 14.24
C VAL A 702 29.55 30.49 14.63
N ARG A 703 30.44 30.02 13.76
CA ARG A 703 31.89 30.04 13.98
C ARG A 703 32.46 31.46 14.04
N LEU A 704 31.90 32.40 13.28
CA LEU A 704 32.28 33.82 13.37
C LEU A 704 31.83 34.44 14.70
N ALA A 705 30.64 34.05 15.17
CA ALA A 705 30.03 34.59 16.39
C ALA A 705 30.58 33.97 17.69
N CYS A 706 31.08 32.73 17.63
CA CYS A 706 31.57 31.99 18.78
C CYS A 706 33.03 31.59 18.57
N THR A 707 33.94 32.26 19.27
CA THR A 707 35.39 32.00 19.18
C THR A 707 35.94 31.22 20.38
N SER A 708 35.17 31.12 21.45
CA SER A 708 35.52 30.41 22.68
C SER A 708 34.57 29.24 22.98
N PRO A 709 35.03 28.20 23.71
CA PRO A 709 34.16 27.11 24.14
C PRO A 709 32.93 27.56 24.95
N ASP A 710 33.09 28.57 25.82
CA ASP A 710 31.99 29.07 26.66
C ASP A 710 30.92 29.83 25.88
N GLU A 711 31.30 30.52 24.80
CA GLU A 711 30.34 31.11 23.86
C GLU A 711 29.57 30.02 23.12
N MET A 712 30.27 29.00 22.62
CA MET A 712 29.63 27.91 21.89
C MET A 712 28.71 27.08 22.80
N ARG A 713 29.09 26.84 24.05
CA ARG A 713 28.24 26.22 25.07
C ARG A 713 26.95 27.03 25.26
N ARG A 714 27.05 28.36 25.46
CA ARG A 714 25.87 29.24 25.58
C ARG A 714 24.98 29.21 24.33
N MET A 715 25.58 29.15 23.13
CA MET A 715 24.84 29.03 21.88
C MET A 715 24.07 27.72 21.78
N VAL A 716 24.66 26.61 22.22
CA VAL A 716 23.98 25.30 22.31
C VAL A 716 22.81 25.38 23.29
N GLU A 717 22.99 25.95 24.48
CA GLU A 717 21.90 26.11 25.46
C GLU A 717 20.76 26.96 24.91
N GLY A 718 21.07 28.10 24.28
CA GLY A 718 20.07 28.94 23.63
C GLY A 718 19.31 28.21 22.51
N LEU A 719 19.99 27.36 21.74
CA LEU A 719 19.33 26.53 20.73
C LEU A 719 18.41 25.49 21.37
N LEU A 720 18.84 24.81 22.44
CA LEU A 720 18.02 23.84 23.17
C LEU A 720 16.75 24.48 23.74
N GLU A 721 16.85 25.69 24.31
CA GLU A 721 15.70 26.46 24.78
C GLU A 721 14.77 26.87 23.64
N LYS A 722 15.33 27.28 22.49
CA LYS A 722 14.55 27.62 21.30
C LYS A 722 13.78 26.40 20.77
N VAL A 723 14.44 25.24 20.70
CA VAL A 723 13.82 23.97 20.29
C VAL A 723 12.68 23.60 21.23
N LEU A 724 12.88 23.68 22.55
CA LEU A 724 11.82 23.39 23.53
C LEU A 724 10.63 24.33 23.37
N ARG A 725 10.88 25.63 23.15
CA ARG A 725 9.84 26.64 23.00
C ARG A 725 9.00 26.46 21.73
N GLU A 726 9.63 26.13 20.61
CA GLU A 726 8.94 25.99 19.31
C GLU A 726 8.30 24.62 19.11
N THR A 727 8.95 23.55 19.58
CA THR A 727 8.46 22.17 19.38
C THR A 727 7.63 21.65 20.55
N GLY A 728 7.74 22.26 21.73
CA GLY A 728 7.15 21.76 22.97
C GLY A 728 7.82 20.52 23.54
N ALA A 729 8.89 20.01 22.91
CA ALA A 729 9.59 18.79 23.29
C ALA A 729 11.03 19.07 23.73
N VAL A 730 11.48 18.36 24.76
CA VAL A 730 12.88 18.42 25.23
C VAL A 730 13.76 17.61 24.29
N PHE A 731 14.95 18.13 23.96
CA PHE A 731 15.94 17.38 23.19
C PHE A 731 16.38 16.11 23.95
N PRO A 732 16.28 14.91 23.34
CA PRO A 732 16.56 13.65 24.03
C PRO A 732 18.02 13.58 24.46
N GLN A 733 18.26 13.38 25.75
CA GLN A 733 19.62 13.20 26.29
C GLN A 733 20.08 11.74 26.23
N ASP A 734 19.16 10.78 26.13
CA ASP A 734 19.49 9.36 25.93
C ASP A 734 19.91 9.10 24.47
N PRO A 735 21.15 8.66 24.21
CA PRO A 735 21.62 8.26 22.89
C PRO A 735 20.80 7.16 22.21
N ARG A 736 20.18 6.25 22.97
CA ARG A 736 19.34 5.18 22.42
C ARG A 736 18.06 5.76 21.84
N GLU A 737 17.42 6.69 22.56
CA GLU A 737 16.27 7.44 22.06
C GLU A 737 16.64 8.27 20.82
N GLN A 738 17.81 8.93 20.84
CA GLN A 738 18.33 9.66 19.68
C GLN A 738 18.49 8.74 18.45
N LEU A 739 19.07 7.55 18.62
CA LEU A 739 19.26 6.61 17.52
C LEU A 739 17.91 6.16 16.92
N LEU A 740 16.94 5.81 17.77
CA LEU A 740 15.61 5.42 17.31
C LEU A 740 14.89 6.58 16.59
N GLY A 741 14.97 7.80 17.14
CA GLY A 741 14.39 8.98 16.48
C GLY A 741 15.05 9.30 15.14
N ALA A 742 16.38 9.16 15.06
CA ALA A 742 17.11 9.33 13.80
C ALA A 742 16.68 8.29 12.74
N LEU A 743 16.53 7.01 13.12
CA LEU A 743 16.04 5.97 12.23
C LEU A 743 14.62 6.25 11.71
N LYS A 744 13.72 6.70 12.59
CA LYS A 744 12.36 7.11 12.20
C LYS A 744 12.40 8.26 11.19
N ALA A 745 13.22 9.28 11.41
CA ALA A 745 13.36 10.39 10.47
C ALA A 745 13.92 9.94 9.11
N ILE A 746 14.93 9.05 9.10
CA ILE A 746 15.45 8.46 7.86
C ILE A 746 14.35 7.74 7.07
N PHE A 747 13.55 6.90 7.72
CA PHE A 747 12.46 6.21 7.03
C PHE A 747 11.36 7.16 6.58
N SER A 748 10.95 8.12 7.42
CA SER A 748 9.99 9.17 7.06
C SER A 748 10.47 10.04 5.89
N SER A 749 11.77 10.29 5.76
CA SER A 749 12.35 11.07 4.65
C SER A 749 12.07 10.46 3.28
N TRP A 750 11.81 9.14 3.21
CA TRP A 750 11.35 8.48 1.99
C TRP A 750 10.03 9.07 1.47
N ARG A 751 9.14 9.55 2.34
CA ARG A 751 7.87 10.19 1.96
C ARG A 751 7.93 11.73 1.99
N SER A 752 9.11 12.33 2.04
CA SER A 752 9.25 13.79 1.92
C SER A 752 8.82 14.28 0.52
N GLU A 753 8.36 15.53 0.43
CA GLU A 753 7.97 16.17 -0.84
C GLU A 753 9.09 16.07 -1.89
N SER A 754 10.33 16.41 -1.53
CA SER A 754 11.50 16.31 -2.40
C SER A 754 11.77 14.88 -2.87
N ALA A 755 11.72 13.89 -1.98
CA ALA A 755 11.93 12.49 -2.34
C ALA A 755 10.82 11.96 -3.25
N ILE A 756 9.56 12.33 -2.98
CA ILE A 756 8.41 12.01 -3.82
C ILE A 756 8.62 12.63 -5.21
N THR A 757 8.83 13.94 -5.31
CA THR A 757 9.10 14.65 -6.60
C THR A 757 10.26 14.02 -7.36
N TYR A 758 11.36 13.67 -6.68
CA TYR A 758 12.48 13.00 -7.31
C TYR A 758 12.07 11.64 -7.91
N ARG A 759 11.35 10.81 -7.15
CA ARG A 759 10.87 9.52 -7.65
C ARG A 759 9.93 9.66 -8.83
N GLN A 760 9.13 10.72 -8.89
CA GLN A 760 8.27 11.02 -10.03
C GLN A 760 9.08 11.33 -11.27
N ILE A 761 10.05 12.24 -11.16
CA ILE A 761 10.90 12.65 -12.27
C ILE A 761 11.64 11.43 -12.87
N PHE A 762 12.03 10.48 -12.02
CA PHE A 762 12.84 9.33 -12.41
C PHE A 762 12.07 7.99 -12.47
N ASN A 763 10.74 8.00 -12.34
CA ASN A 763 9.87 6.81 -12.36
C ASN A 763 10.31 5.69 -11.37
N ILE A 764 10.64 6.06 -10.13
CA ILE A 764 11.08 5.12 -9.08
C ILE A 764 9.84 4.67 -8.27
N PRO A 765 9.57 3.35 -8.15
CA PRO A 765 8.40 2.86 -7.41
C PRO A 765 8.41 3.21 -5.90
N HIS A 766 7.25 3.58 -5.36
CA HIS A 766 7.11 3.95 -3.96
C HIS A 766 7.38 2.80 -2.96
N HIS A 767 7.10 1.56 -3.35
CA HIS A 767 7.19 0.37 -2.49
C HIS A 767 8.63 -0.13 -2.23
N PHE A 768 9.64 0.43 -2.89
CA PHE A 768 11.03 0.03 -2.69
C PHE A 768 11.56 0.35 -1.27
N GLY A 769 11.04 1.40 -0.65
CA GLY A 769 11.51 1.88 0.65
C GLY A 769 12.98 2.34 0.61
N THR A 770 13.54 2.62 1.79
CA THR A 770 14.95 2.98 1.96
C THR A 770 15.60 2.17 3.07
N ALA A 771 16.85 1.74 2.88
CA ALA A 771 17.66 1.15 3.95
C ALA A 771 18.24 2.26 4.84
N ALA A 772 18.59 1.92 6.08
CA ALA A 772 19.26 2.85 6.99
C ALA A 772 20.63 2.30 7.38
N ASN A 773 21.68 3.06 7.09
CA ASN A 773 23.06 2.72 7.42
C ASN A 773 23.44 3.43 8.71
N VAL A 774 23.77 2.67 9.75
CA VAL A 774 24.27 3.16 11.03
C VAL A 774 25.75 2.84 11.10
N GLN A 775 26.58 3.86 11.21
CA GLN A 775 28.03 3.73 11.11
C GLN A 775 28.72 4.51 12.22
N GLN A 776 29.86 4.03 12.71
CA GLN A 776 30.71 4.79 13.63
C GLN A 776 31.10 6.14 13.00
N MET A 777 30.98 7.22 13.78
CA MET A 777 31.44 8.55 13.37
C MET A 777 32.95 8.61 13.20
N VAL A 778 33.35 9.37 12.19
CA VAL A 778 34.72 9.82 11.94
C VAL A 778 34.66 11.33 11.66
N PHE A 779 35.58 12.09 12.26
CA PHE A 779 35.53 13.54 12.30
C PHE A 779 36.55 14.19 11.34
N GLY A 780 36.08 14.64 10.17
CA GLY A 780 36.87 15.44 9.24
C GLY A 780 37.11 16.89 9.70
N ASN A 781 36.42 17.31 10.76
CA ASN A 781 36.52 18.63 11.39
C ASN A 781 37.40 18.65 12.65
N LEU A 782 38.09 17.54 12.96
CA LEU A 782 38.97 17.46 14.12
C LEU A 782 40.35 18.07 13.82
N GLY A 783 40.46 19.39 13.96
CA GLY A 783 41.71 20.12 13.81
C GLY A 783 42.33 20.07 12.40
N ARG A 784 43.57 20.56 12.28
CA ARG A 784 44.24 20.82 10.99
C ARG A 784 44.64 19.56 10.20
N ASN A 785 44.74 18.42 10.88
CA ASN A 785 45.12 17.13 10.30
C ASN A 785 43.91 16.30 9.87
N SER A 786 42.74 16.93 9.77
CA SER A 786 41.49 16.29 9.39
C SER A 786 40.82 17.04 8.25
N CYS A 787 40.11 16.30 7.40
CA CYS A 787 39.33 16.85 6.31
C CYS A 787 38.26 15.86 5.83
N SER A 788 37.30 16.35 5.04
CA SER A 788 36.38 15.49 4.29
C SER A 788 36.50 15.80 2.80
N GLY A 789 36.33 14.79 1.95
CA GLY A 789 36.46 14.95 0.51
C GLY A 789 35.68 13.94 -0.32
N VAL A 790 35.57 14.26 -1.60
CA VAL A 790 35.00 13.39 -2.64
C VAL A 790 36.07 13.21 -3.72
N ALA A 791 36.33 11.95 -4.07
CA ALA A 791 37.31 11.57 -5.06
C ALA A 791 36.68 10.69 -6.13
N PHE A 792 37.15 10.85 -7.36
CA PHE A 792 36.82 10.05 -8.50
C PHE A 792 38.08 9.32 -8.98
N SER A 793 37.96 8.03 -9.31
CA SER A 793 39.12 7.24 -9.78
C SER A 793 39.68 7.72 -11.12
N ARG A 794 38.86 8.43 -11.90
CA ARG A 794 39.18 9.10 -13.17
C ARG A 794 38.50 10.47 -13.19
N ASN A 795 38.79 11.30 -14.18
CA ASN A 795 38.06 12.56 -14.37
C ASN A 795 36.64 12.28 -14.92
N PRO A 796 35.55 12.68 -14.23
CA PRO A 796 34.18 12.39 -14.66
C PRO A 796 33.72 13.24 -15.86
N VAL A 797 34.50 14.24 -16.26
CA VAL A 797 34.22 15.13 -17.40
C VAL A 797 35.06 14.76 -18.62
N THR A 798 36.37 14.58 -18.44
CA THR A 798 37.33 14.31 -19.54
C THR A 798 37.67 12.82 -19.71
N GLY A 799 37.29 11.96 -18.76
CA GLY A 799 37.64 10.53 -18.78
C GLY A 799 39.12 10.23 -18.52
N GLU A 800 39.97 11.23 -18.26
CA GLU A 800 41.39 11.04 -17.99
C GLU A 800 41.63 10.16 -16.75
N ARG A 801 42.61 9.27 -16.85
CA ARG A 801 43.04 8.35 -15.77
C ARG A 801 43.88 9.07 -14.71
N GLN A 802 43.28 10.08 -14.07
CA GLN A 802 43.85 10.82 -12.95
C GLN A 802 42.81 10.93 -11.85
N MET A 803 43.27 10.90 -10.59
CA MET A 803 42.40 11.16 -9.45
C MET A 803 41.85 12.59 -9.53
N PHE A 804 40.53 12.70 -9.62
CA PHE A 804 39.83 13.98 -9.71
C PHE A 804 38.94 14.16 -8.49
N GLY A 805 38.75 15.38 -8.01
CA GLY A 805 37.82 15.65 -6.92
C GLY A 805 38.20 16.85 -6.08
N GLU A 806 37.50 16.98 -4.97
CA GLU A 806 37.57 18.13 -4.09
C GLU A 806 37.58 17.70 -2.62
N TYR A 807 38.24 18.49 -1.77
CA TYR A 807 38.23 18.30 -0.33
C TYR A 807 38.09 19.64 0.41
N LEU A 808 37.60 19.58 1.64
CA LEU A 808 37.50 20.71 2.55
C LEU A 808 38.27 20.39 3.86
N PRO A 809 39.29 21.18 4.21
CA PRO A 809 39.97 21.08 5.51
C PRO A 809 39.02 21.39 6.68
N CYS A 810 39.22 20.72 7.82
CA CYS A 810 38.50 21.01 9.07
C CYS A 810 36.96 21.06 8.92
N SER A 811 36.40 20.15 8.11
CA SER A 811 34.97 20.13 7.78
C SER A 811 34.38 18.72 7.77
N GLN A 812 33.06 18.64 7.89
CA GLN A 812 32.30 17.42 7.66
C GLN A 812 31.81 17.36 6.21
N GLY A 813 31.62 16.14 5.68
CA GLY A 813 31.25 15.93 4.27
C GLY A 813 29.96 16.64 3.81
N GLU A 814 29.01 16.90 4.72
CA GLU A 814 27.80 17.65 4.42
C GLU A 814 28.10 19.07 3.89
N ALA A 815 29.11 19.74 4.45
CA ALA A 815 29.51 21.07 4.01
C ALA A 815 29.92 21.09 2.53
N LEU A 816 30.63 20.05 2.07
CA LEU A 816 31.08 19.93 0.68
C LEU A 816 29.89 19.76 -0.29
N VAL A 817 28.91 18.93 0.06
CA VAL A 817 27.72 18.65 -0.78
C VAL A 817 26.79 19.87 -0.82
N CYS A 818 26.61 20.53 0.31
CA CYS A 818 25.82 21.75 0.43
C CYS A 818 26.51 22.97 -0.20
N GLY A 819 27.78 22.86 -0.63
CA GLY A 819 28.52 23.98 -1.20
C GLY A 819 28.94 25.05 -0.18
N GLN A 820 29.07 24.68 1.10
CA GLN A 820 29.61 25.53 2.15
C GLN A 820 31.14 25.53 2.12
N GLY A 821 31.74 26.72 2.13
CA GLY A 821 33.19 26.90 2.03
C GLY A 821 33.74 26.73 0.61
N LYS A 822 35.03 27.05 0.44
CA LYS A 822 35.74 26.94 -0.85
C LYS A 822 36.41 25.56 -0.96
N PRO A 823 35.91 24.63 -1.77
CA PRO A 823 36.56 23.35 -1.98
C PRO A 823 37.94 23.51 -2.60
N LEU A 824 38.88 22.65 -2.19
CA LEU A 824 40.25 22.60 -2.71
C LEU A 824 40.43 21.33 -3.57
N PRO A 825 41.27 21.37 -4.62
CA PRO A 825 41.45 20.22 -5.50
C PRO A 825 42.24 19.08 -4.84
N LEU A 826 41.98 17.85 -5.28
CA LEU A 826 42.76 16.69 -4.82
C LEU A 826 44.20 16.66 -5.36
N SER A 827 44.39 17.01 -6.63
CA SER A 827 45.69 16.99 -7.33
C SER A 827 45.85 18.21 -8.25
N GLY A 828 47.09 18.58 -8.59
CA GLY A 828 47.40 19.69 -9.50
C GLY A 828 48.08 20.89 -8.83
N SER A 829 48.52 21.85 -9.65
CA SER A 829 49.10 23.13 -9.21
C SER A 829 48.02 24.06 -8.65
N ASP A 830 48.33 24.70 -7.53
CA ASP A 830 47.46 25.64 -6.82
C ASP A 830 46.81 26.60 -7.83
N GLY A 831 45.47 26.69 -7.84
CA GLY A 831 44.80 27.73 -8.62
C GLY A 831 45.44 29.08 -8.32
N GLU A 832 45.70 29.87 -9.37
CA GLU A 832 46.54 31.08 -9.35
C GLU A 832 46.47 31.82 -7.99
N GLY A 833 47.55 31.73 -7.19
CA GLY A 833 47.87 32.77 -6.22
C GLY A 833 47.81 32.51 -4.71
N SER A 834 47.80 31.29 -4.15
CA SER A 834 48.09 31.18 -2.70
C SER A 834 48.78 29.90 -2.24
N SER A 835 50.02 30.02 -1.73
CA SER A 835 50.71 29.01 -0.90
C SER A 835 49.97 28.64 0.40
N LEU A 836 48.83 29.29 0.68
CA LEU A 836 48.06 29.16 1.92
C LEU A 836 46.99 28.04 1.85
N SER A 837 46.66 27.53 0.67
CA SER A 837 45.61 26.51 0.48
C SER A 837 46.07 25.38 -0.47
N PRO A 838 46.92 24.46 0.00
CA PRO A 838 47.51 23.42 -0.84
C PRO A 838 46.48 22.37 -1.29
N SER A 839 46.74 21.74 -2.44
CA SER A 839 46.04 20.53 -2.87
C SER A 839 46.13 19.38 -1.85
N PHE A 840 45.20 18.42 -1.92
CA PHE A 840 45.16 17.30 -0.98
C PHE A 840 46.45 16.46 -1.03
N GLU A 841 46.97 16.21 -2.23
CA GLU A 841 48.24 15.51 -2.46
C GLU A 841 49.41 16.14 -1.68
N ARG A 842 49.50 17.48 -1.64
CA ARG A 842 50.57 18.17 -0.91
C ARG A 842 50.33 18.19 0.59
N ARG A 843 49.07 18.34 1.02
CA ARG A 843 48.71 18.45 2.45
C ARG A 843 48.75 17.11 3.17
N PHE A 844 48.29 16.05 2.52
CA PHE A 844 48.17 14.69 3.08
C PHE A 844 48.78 13.64 2.14
N PRO A 845 50.11 13.69 1.86
CA PRO A 845 50.72 12.86 0.82
C PRO A 845 50.53 11.35 1.04
N GLN A 846 50.71 10.88 2.29
CA GLN A 846 50.49 9.48 2.63
C GLN A 846 49.02 9.06 2.50
N ALA A 847 48.08 9.95 2.82
CA ALA A 847 46.66 9.65 2.67
C ALA A 847 46.24 9.65 1.20
N TYR A 848 46.84 10.53 0.37
CA TYR A 848 46.64 10.57 -1.08
C TYR A 848 47.13 9.30 -1.77
N GLU A 849 48.31 8.80 -1.39
CA GLU A 849 48.82 7.53 -1.91
C GLU A 849 47.87 6.36 -1.55
N ARG A 850 47.43 6.29 -0.29
CA ARG A 850 46.45 5.29 0.16
C ARG A 850 45.10 5.42 -0.56
N LEU A 851 44.60 6.64 -0.72
CA LEU A 851 43.34 6.90 -1.42
C LEU A 851 43.44 6.48 -2.89
N THR A 852 44.58 6.72 -3.54
CA THR A 852 44.87 6.29 -4.91
C THR A 852 44.90 4.77 -5.04
N ALA A 853 45.55 4.09 -4.11
CA ALA A 853 45.54 2.63 -4.06
C ALA A 853 44.13 2.07 -3.86
N VAL A 854 43.33 2.66 -2.96
CA VAL A 854 41.95 2.25 -2.72
C VAL A 854 41.07 2.51 -3.95
N ALA A 855 41.18 3.69 -4.58
CA ALA A 855 40.43 4.02 -5.78
C ALA A 855 40.72 3.03 -6.91
N ARG A 856 41.99 2.67 -7.10
CA ARG A 856 42.36 1.65 -8.10
C ARG A 856 41.82 0.27 -7.75
N LYS A 857 41.91 -0.14 -6.47
CA LYS A 857 41.39 -1.43 -6.00
C LYS A 857 39.88 -1.54 -6.27
N LEU A 858 39.13 -0.47 -5.97
CA LEU A 858 37.69 -0.41 -6.22
C LEU A 858 37.36 -0.40 -7.71
N GLU A 859 38.10 0.35 -8.52
CA GLU A 859 37.90 0.39 -9.98
C GLU A 859 38.09 -0.98 -10.63
N VAL A 860 39.12 -1.72 -10.22
CA VAL A 860 39.37 -3.08 -10.73
C VAL A 860 38.31 -4.07 -10.23
N HIS A 861 37.97 -4.04 -8.95
CA HIS A 861 37.00 -4.99 -8.36
C HIS A 861 35.58 -4.79 -8.88
N LEU A 862 35.12 -3.54 -8.89
CA LEU A 862 33.79 -3.16 -9.38
C LEU A 862 33.75 -3.01 -10.91
N ARG A 863 34.91 -3.15 -11.56
CA ARG A 863 35.12 -3.10 -13.01
C ARG A 863 34.61 -1.82 -13.65
N ASP A 864 34.63 -0.70 -12.95
CA ASP A 864 34.14 0.59 -13.46
C ASP A 864 34.74 1.75 -12.65
N MET A 865 34.74 2.96 -13.22
CA MET A 865 35.16 4.17 -12.52
C MET A 865 34.30 4.43 -11.28
N GLN A 866 34.94 4.82 -10.18
CA GLN A 866 34.28 5.00 -8.88
C GLN A 866 34.26 6.45 -8.42
N ASP A 867 33.16 6.82 -7.78
CA ASP A 867 32.95 8.01 -6.95
C ASP A 867 33.08 7.56 -5.48
N ILE A 868 33.96 8.22 -4.72
CA ILE A 868 34.44 7.80 -3.41
C ILE A 868 34.32 8.98 -2.44
N GLU A 869 33.52 8.81 -1.38
CA GLU A 869 33.47 9.75 -0.27
C GLU A 869 34.44 9.29 0.82
N PHE A 870 35.29 10.19 1.30
CA PHE A 870 36.30 9.87 2.31
C PHE A 870 36.43 10.96 3.37
N THR A 871 36.95 10.56 4.52
CA THR A 871 37.32 11.45 5.61
C THR A 871 38.71 11.11 6.10
N ILE A 872 39.52 12.14 6.33
CA ILE A 872 40.75 12.05 7.09
C ILE A 872 40.44 12.51 8.50
N GLU A 873 40.68 11.64 9.48
CA GLU A 873 40.67 12.00 10.90
C GLU A 873 42.08 11.77 11.44
N ASN A 874 42.74 12.84 11.89
CA ASN A 874 44.11 12.79 12.40
C ASN A 874 45.06 12.00 11.48
N ASN A 875 45.13 12.37 10.21
CA ASN A 875 45.91 11.71 9.14
C ASN A 875 45.50 10.26 8.78
N THR A 876 44.46 9.70 9.39
CA THR A 876 43.97 8.37 9.06
C THR A 876 42.86 8.45 8.01
N LEU A 877 43.04 7.77 6.89
CA LEU A 877 42.04 7.68 5.82
C LEU A 877 40.95 6.68 6.17
N TYR A 878 39.70 7.16 6.15
CA TYR A 878 38.49 6.36 6.21
C TYR A 878 37.69 6.56 4.93
N VAL A 879 37.23 5.46 4.34
CA VAL A 879 36.34 5.50 3.17
C VAL A 879 34.90 5.29 3.64
N LEU A 880 34.04 6.26 3.31
CA LEU A 880 32.68 6.33 3.84
C LEU A 880 31.63 5.81 2.86
N GLN A 881 31.91 5.91 1.56
CA GLN A 881 31.02 5.43 0.51
C GLN A 881 31.82 5.23 -0.77
N THR A 882 31.38 4.27 -1.58
CA THR A 882 31.72 4.24 -3.00
C THR A 882 30.48 3.93 -3.83
N ARG A 883 30.48 4.36 -5.09
CA ARG A 883 29.48 4.03 -6.10
C ARG A 883 30.04 4.24 -7.51
N PRO A 884 29.42 3.65 -8.54
CA PRO A 884 29.77 3.93 -9.92
C PRO A 884 29.65 5.43 -10.22
N ALA A 885 30.74 6.03 -10.69
CA ALA A 885 30.79 7.47 -10.91
C ALA A 885 29.83 7.90 -12.01
N LYS A 886 29.05 8.96 -11.74
CA LYS A 886 28.31 9.66 -12.79
C LYS A 886 29.30 10.49 -13.62
N ARG A 887 29.20 10.39 -14.93
CA ARG A 887 30.16 10.95 -15.88
C ARG A 887 29.48 11.39 -17.17
N THR A 888 30.17 12.23 -17.94
CA THR A 888 29.74 12.65 -19.27
C THR A 888 29.80 11.49 -20.25
N ASP A 889 29.08 11.57 -21.37
CA ASP A 889 29.11 10.50 -22.37
C ASP A 889 30.49 10.38 -23.05
N TYR A 890 31.19 11.51 -23.19
CA TYR A 890 32.61 11.53 -23.60
C TYR A 890 33.50 10.73 -22.64
N ALA A 891 33.41 11.02 -21.35
CA ALA A 891 34.17 10.29 -20.33
C ALA A 891 33.76 8.81 -20.29
N ALA A 892 32.47 8.49 -20.44
CA ALA A 892 32.00 7.11 -20.49
C ALA A 892 32.65 6.32 -21.63
N LEU A 893 32.70 6.89 -22.83
CA LEU A 893 33.28 6.29 -24.02
C LEU A 893 34.78 6.01 -23.83
N LYS A 894 35.54 7.04 -23.45
CA LYS A 894 36.99 6.92 -23.19
C LYS A 894 37.28 5.88 -22.12
N ILE A 895 36.58 5.95 -20.98
CA ILE A 895 36.79 5.03 -19.85
C ILE A 895 36.46 3.59 -20.24
N ALA A 896 35.35 3.36 -20.95
CA ALA A 896 34.96 2.00 -21.35
C ALA A 896 36.03 1.38 -22.27
N ILE A 897 36.58 2.15 -23.20
CA ILE A 897 37.63 1.68 -24.12
C ILE A 897 38.95 1.44 -23.37
N GLU A 898 39.38 2.38 -22.53
CA GLU A 898 40.59 2.21 -21.72
C GLU A 898 40.48 1.02 -20.75
N LEU A 899 39.30 0.75 -20.17
CA LEU A 899 39.08 -0.42 -19.31
C LEU A 899 39.20 -1.76 -20.07
N VAL A 900 38.88 -1.78 -21.38
CA VAL A 900 39.12 -2.95 -22.24
C VAL A 900 40.62 -3.08 -22.56
N GLU A 901 41.28 -1.97 -22.90
CA GLU A 901 42.74 -1.95 -23.14
C GLU A 901 43.54 -2.40 -21.91
N GLU A 902 43.05 -2.06 -20.70
CA GLU A 902 43.60 -2.52 -19.42
C GLU A 902 43.24 -3.97 -19.06
N GLY A 903 42.37 -4.62 -19.83
CA GLY A 903 41.91 -6.01 -19.56
C GLY A 903 40.97 -6.15 -18.35
N ILE A 904 40.36 -5.06 -17.87
CA ILE A 904 39.43 -5.08 -16.72
C ILE A 904 38.03 -5.53 -17.15
N ILE A 905 37.60 -5.17 -18.36
CA ILE A 905 36.34 -5.59 -18.97
C ILE A 905 36.58 -6.09 -20.40
N ASP A 906 35.62 -6.86 -20.94
CA ASP A 906 35.64 -7.26 -22.35
C ASP A 906 34.88 -6.26 -23.25
N LYS A 907 35.10 -6.35 -24.58
CA LYS A 907 34.44 -5.49 -25.58
C LYS A 907 32.91 -5.53 -25.46
N ARG A 908 32.34 -6.72 -25.21
CA ARG A 908 30.88 -6.92 -25.09
C ARG A 908 30.31 -6.17 -23.89
N THR A 909 31.00 -6.20 -22.75
CA THR A 909 30.64 -5.46 -21.55
C THR A 909 30.75 -3.95 -21.78
N ALA A 910 31.78 -3.51 -22.51
CA ALA A 910 31.93 -2.09 -22.86
C ALA A 910 30.77 -1.59 -23.74
N VAL A 911 30.43 -2.31 -24.82
CA VAL A 911 29.30 -1.97 -25.71
C VAL A 911 27.98 -1.93 -24.92
N ALA A 912 27.66 -2.98 -24.16
CA ALA A 912 26.41 -3.03 -23.39
C ALA A 912 26.28 -1.88 -22.38
N ARG A 913 27.39 -1.43 -21.78
CA ARG A 913 27.40 -0.28 -20.85
C ARG A 913 27.19 1.05 -21.56
N LEU A 914 27.77 1.22 -22.74
CA LEU A 914 27.63 2.43 -23.54
C LEU A 914 26.23 2.54 -24.15
N GLU A 915 25.65 1.42 -24.60
CA GLU A 915 24.25 1.32 -24.99
C GLU A 915 23.31 1.70 -23.83
N GLU A 916 23.55 1.18 -22.61
CA GLU A 916 22.78 1.58 -21.42
C GLU A 916 22.94 3.08 -21.11
N ALA A 917 24.12 3.66 -21.36
CA ALA A 917 24.39 5.07 -21.15
C ALA A 917 23.66 5.97 -22.17
N GLY A 918 23.44 5.48 -23.39
CA GLY A 918 22.66 6.10 -24.46
C GLY A 918 23.37 7.17 -25.29
N LEU A 919 24.60 7.55 -24.92
CA LEU A 919 25.51 8.52 -25.59
C LEU A 919 24.87 9.82 -26.15
N ARG A 920 23.72 10.24 -25.64
CA ARG A 920 22.92 11.37 -26.17
C ARG A 920 23.58 12.73 -25.94
N GLN A 921 24.44 12.86 -24.92
CA GLN A 921 25.13 14.11 -24.62
C GLN A 921 26.07 14.53 -25.75
N LEU A 922 26.58 13.57 -26.54
CA LEU A 922 27.41 13.86 -27.71
C LEU A 922 26.63 14.57 -28.83
N LEU A 923 25.30 14.53 -28.77
CA LEU A 923 24.39 15.17 -29.72
C LEU A 923 23.73 16.42 -29.13
N LEU A 924 24.13 16.86 -27.94
CA LEU A 924 23.54 18.04 -27.33
C LEU A 924 23.89 19.30 -28.15
N PRO A 925 22.94 20.25 -28.24
CA PRO A 925 23.20 21.51 -28.93
C PRO A 925 24.40 22.27 -28.34
N VAL A 926 25.04 23.07 -29.18
CA VAL A 926 26.16 23.96 -28.83
C VAL A 926 25.85 25.39 -29.25
N PHE A 927 26.54 26.37 -28.69
CA PHE A 927 26.43 27.73 -29.20
C PHE A 927 27.08 27.84 -30.57
N SER A 928 26.40 28.52 -31.48
CA SER A 928 26.93 28.83 -32.82
C SER A 928 28.31 29.49 -32.70
N PRO A 929 29.35 28.96 -33.37
CA PRO A 929 30.69 29.56 -33.33
C PRO A 929 30.72 31.01 -33.85
N SER A 930 29.79 31.37 -34.73
CA SER A 930 29.66 32.72 -35.31
C SER A 930 28.79 33.69 -34.48
N ALA A 931 28.14 33.22 -33.41
CA ALA A 931 27.28 34.07 -32.59
C ALA A 931 28.10 35.09 -31.77
N LEU A 932 27.59 36.31 -31.66
CA LEU A 932 28.13 37.32 -30.75
C LEU A 932 27.85 36.90 -29.31
N LYS A 933 28.90 36.80 -28.50
CA LYS A 933 28.84 36.37 -27.10
C LYS A 933 29.31 37.51 -26.20
N HIS A 934 28.44 38.02 -25.32
CA HIS A 934 28.80 39.03 -24.33
C HIS A 934 28.99 38.37 -22.96
N LEU A 935 30.23 38.00 -22.62
CA LEU A 935 30.56 37.32 -21.37
C LEU A 935 30.32 38.25 -20.17
N ILE A 936 29.53 37.80 -19.21
CA ILE A 936 29.22 38.55 -17.98
C ILE A 936 29.75 37.86 -16.72
N ALA A 937 29.86 36.54 -16.70
CA ALA A 937 30.41 35.81 -15.56
C ALA A 937 31.03 34.46 -15.99
N LYS A 938 31.84 33.89 -15.11
CA LYS A 938 32.41 32.55 -15.29
C LYS A 938 32.44 31.80 -13.95
N GLY A 939 32.08 30.53 -13.99
CA GLY A 939 32.12 29.62 -12.85
C GLY A 939 32.62 28.23 -13.26
N ASN A 940 32.24 27.22 -12.49
CA ASN A 940 32.64 25.84 -12.74
C ASN A 940 31.73 25.19 -13.80
N PRO A 941 32.27 24.49 -14.81
CA PRO A 941 31.51 23.76 -15.83
C PRO A 941 30.92 22.47 -15.25
N ALA A 942 29.90 22.60 -14.41
CA ALA A 942 29.40 21.51 -13.57
C ALA A 942 28.63 20.44 -14.35
N SER A 943 27.88 20.83 -15.38
CA SER A 943 27.13 19.91 -16.24
C SER A 943 27.10 20.42 -17.69
N PRO A 944 27.50 19.59 -18.67
CA PRO A 944 27.66 20.02 -20.07
C PRO A 944 26.35 20.39 -20.77
N GLY A 945 26.48 21.13 -21.87
CA GLY A 945 25.39 21.60 -22.72
C GLY A 945 25.24 23.13 -22.68
N VAL A 946 24.41 23.68 -23.55
CA VAL A 946 24.11 25.12 -23.59
C VAL A 946 22.63 25.37 -23.32
N ALA A 947 22.32 26.47 -22.63
CA ALA A 947 20.94 26.87 -22.35
C ALA A 947 20.77 28.38 -22.49
N VAL A 948 19.60 28.77 -23.00
CA VAL A 948 19.14 30.17 -23.11
C VAL A 948 17.80 30.25 -22.40
N GLY A 949 17.58 31.31 -21.62
CA GLY A 949 16.30 31.52 -20.96
C GLY A 949 16.27 32.74 -20.06
N LYS A 950 15.08 33.05 -19.56
CA LYS A 950 14.85 34.13 -18.60
C LYS A 950 15.16 33.71 -17.17
N LEU A 951 15.47 34.66 -16.31
CA LEU A 951 15.84 34.37 -14.92
C LEU A 951 14.62 33.94 -14.10
N ALA A 952 14.74 32.82 -13.38
CA ALA A 952 13.80 32.39 -12.34
C ALA A 952 14.56 32.23 -11.02
N PHE A 953 14.11 32.92 -9.96
CA PHE A 953 14.85 33.03 -8.69
C PHE A 953 14.42 32.01 -7.63
N ASN A 954 13.32 31.29 -7.87
CA ASN A 954 12.78 30.29 -6.97
C ASN A 954 12.15 29.10 -7.72
N ARG A 955 11.96 27.98 -7.01
CA ARG A 955 11.46 26.72 -7.59
C ARG A 955 10.06 26.86 -8.19
N SER A 956 9.17 27.59 -7.51
CA SER A 956 7.75 27.67 -7.89
C SER A 956 7.58 28.49 -9.15
N ASP A 957 8.30 29.60 -9.25
CA ASP A 957 8.37 30.45 -10.45
C ASP A 957 8.92 29.69 -11.65
N ALA A 958 10.03 28.97 -11.47
CA ALA A 958 10.64 28.17 -12.53
C ALA A 958 9.66 27.10 -13.08
N ILE A 959 8.91 26.42 -12.20
CA ILE A 959 7.93 25.41 -12.60
C ILE A 959 6.75 26.04 -13.33
N ALA A 960 6.15 27.10 -12.77
CA ALA A 960 4.96 27.74 -13.34
C ALA A 960 5.25 28.32 -14.73
N ARG A 961 6.40 28.99 -14.89
CA ARG A 961 6.79 29.61 -16.17
C ARG A 961 7.19 28.59 -17.23
N ALA A 962 7.90 27.54 -16.84
CA ALA A 962 8.17 26.42 -17.75
C ALA A 962 6.88 25.72 -18.20
N GLN A 963 5.89 25.55 -17.31
CA GLN A 963 4.58 25.02 -17.66
C GLN A 963 3.79 25.94 -18.61
N ALA A 964 3.99 27.25 -18.50
CA ALA A 964 3.46 28.25 -19.43
C ALA A 964 4.20 28.28 -20.79
N GLY A 965 5.24 27.46 -20.97
CA GLY A 965 6.02 27.37 -22.21
C GLY A 965 7.17 28.36 -22.31
N GLU A 966 7.56 29.01 -21.22
CA GLU A 966 8.69 29.93 -21.18
C GLU A 966 10.00 29.20 -20.82
N ASP A 967 11.07 29.55 -21.55
CA ASP A 967 12.41 29.05 -21.27
C ASP A 967 13.04 29.80 -20.11
N VAL A 968 13.35 29.10 -19.02
CA VAL A 968 13.89 29.70 -17.80
C VAL A 968 15.24 29.12 -17.38
N ILE A 969 16.10 29.96 -16.82
CA ILE A 969 17.33 29.59 -16.12
C ILE A 969 17.10 29.76 -14.62
N LEU A 970 17.20 28.67 -13.87
CA LEU A 970 17.07 28.72 -12.41
C LEU A 970 18.34 29.32 -11.82
N VAL A 971 18.20 30.42 -11.09
CA VAL A 971 19.29 31.13 -10.42
C VAL A 971 19.13 31.00 -8.91
N ALA A 972 20.18 30.55 -8.23
CA ALA A 972 20.14 30.32 -6.78
C ALA A 972 21.50 30.56 -6.12
N VAL A 973 21.51 31.08 -4.89
CA VAL A 973 22.76 31.13 -4.09
C VAL A 973 23.33 29.72 -3.94
N ARG A 974 22.48 28.81 -3.45
CA ARG A 974 22.68 27.36 -3.38
C ARG A 974 21.35 26.66 -3.67
N THR A 975 21.41 25.46 -4.24
CA THR A 975 20.23 24.59 -4.38
C THR A 975 20.16 23.59 -3.24
N THR A 976 18.94 23.19 -2.91
CA THR A 976 18.59 22.25 -1.85
C THR A 976 17.70 21.14 -2.44
N PRO A 977 17.45 20.04 -1.71
CA PRO A 977 16.46 19.04 -2.12
C PRO A 977 15.08 19.61 -2.49
N LYS A 978 14.66 20.74 -1.89
CA LYS A 978 13.39 21.39 -2.20
C LYS A 978 13.34 21.92 -3.66
N ASP A 979 14.49 22.20 -4.27
CA ASP A 979 14.61 22.83 -5.58
C ASP A 979 14.58 21.84 -6.76
N ILE A 980 14.48 20.53 -6.48
CA ILE A 980 14.60 19.49 -7.52
C ILE A 980 13.59 19.63 -8.66
N GLY A 981 12.34 20.04 -8.36
CA GLY A 981 11.32 20.30 -9.37
C GLY A 981 11.67 21.50 -10.25
N GLY A 982 12.24 22.55 -9.65
CA GLY A 982 12.71 23.73 -10.38
C GLY A 982 13.89 23.43 -11.30
N ILE A 983 14.85 22.62 -10.84
CA ILE A 983 15.98 22.15 -11.66
C ILE A 983 15.48 21.32 -12.85
N ALA A 984 14.49 20.46 -12.65
CA ALA A 984 13.92 19.65 -13.72
C ALA A 984 13.17 20.49 -14.76
N ALA A 985 12.44 21.51 -14.30
CA ALA A 985 11.65 22.41 -15.13
C ALA A 985 12.51 23.40 -15.95
N SER A 986 13.66 23.83 -15.42
CA SER A 986 14.49 24.85 -16.07
C SER A 986 15.28 24.32 -17.29
N ARG A 987 15.69 25.24 -18.17
CA ARG A 987 16.63 24.96 -19.27
C ARG A 987 18.05 24.77 -18.79
N GLY A 988 18.42 25.47 -17.73
CA GLY A 988 19.74 25.42 -17.13
C GLY A 988 19.70 25.91 -15.68
N VAL A 989 20.81 25.70 -14.99
CA VAL A 989 20.96 26.08 -13.57
C VAL A 989 22.24 26.88 -13.39
N LEU A 990 22.11 28.04 -12.74
CA LEU A 990 23.23 28.91 -12.40
C LEU A 990 23.27 29.11 -10.89
N THR A 991 24.41 28.82 -10.25
CA THR A 991 24.58 29.07 -8.81
C THR A 991 25.78 29.95 -8.47
N GLN A 992 25.59 30.80 -7.45
CA GLN A 992 26.65 31.65 -6.91
C GLN A 992 27.70 30.82 -6.15
N GLU A 993 27.25 29.87 -5.32
CA GLU A 993 28.11 28.98 -4.54
C GLU A 993 28.04 27.53 -5.06
N GLY A 994 28.99 26.70 -4.60
CA GLY A 994 29.04 25.26 -4.88
C GLY A 994 30.10 24.84 -5.90
N GLY A 995 30.80 23.74 -5.59
CA GLY A 995 31.80 23.12 -6.47
C GLY A 995 31.23 22.09 -7.45
N MET A 996 32.12 21.33 -8.08
CA MET A 996 31.79 20.30 -9.08
C MET A 996 31.00 19.11 -8.50
N THR A 997 30.94 18.99 -7.17
CA THR A 997 30.21 17.94 -6.45
C THR A 997 29.02 18.48 -5.65
N SER A 998 28.59 19.72 -5.89
CA SER A 998 27.43 20.32 -5.22
C SER A 998 26.10 19.67 -5.61
N HIS A 999 25.05 19.92 -4.82
CA HIS A 999 23.68 19.47 -5.12
C HIS A 999 23.21 19.83 -6.53
N ALA A 1000 23.50 21.06 -6.99
CA ALA A 1000 23.20 21.52 -8.35
C ALA A 1000 23.97 20.69 -9.39
N ALA A 1001 25.29 20.57 -9.22
CA ALA A 1001 26.16 19.87 -10.16
C ALA A 1001 25.78 18.38 -10.34
N ILE A 1002 25.45 17.68 -9.24
CA ILE A 1002 25.10 16.26 -9.28
C ILE A 1002 23.75 16.05 -9.98
N ASN A 1003 22.73 16.82 -9.61
CA ASN A 1003 21.38 16.65 -10.16
C ASN A 1003 21.27 17.12 -11.61
N SER A 1004 21.90 18.24 -11.96
CA SER A 1004 21.92 18.74 -13.34
C SER A 1004 22.62 17.76 -14.29
N ARG A 1005 23.76 17.17 -13.90
CA ARG A 1005 24.43 16.11 -14.69
C ARG A 1005 23.54 14.90 -14.91
N ARG A 1006 22.78 14.50 -13.89
CA ARG A 1006 21.85 13.37 -14.00
C ARG A 1006 20.68 13.67 -14.92
N MET A 1007 20.18 14.90 -14.92
CA MET A 1007 19.07 15.36 -15.76
C MET A 1007 19.53 15.84 -17.14
N ALA A 1008 20.84 15.82 -17.42
CA ALA A 1008 21.44 16.39 -18.64
C ALA A 1008 21.04 17.87 -18.85
N LYS A 1009 20.98 18.63 -17.76
CA LYS A 1009 20.74 20.08 -17.78
C LYS A 1009 22.08 20.82 -17.75
N PRO A 1010 22.32 21.79 -18.64
CA PRO A 1010 23.44 22.72 -18.54
C PRO A 1010 23.51 23.36 -17.16
N CYS A 1011 24.67 23.33 -16.53
CA CYS A 1011 24.83 23.87 -15.19
C CYS A 1011 26.19 24.50 -14.99
N VAL A 1012 26.17 25.73 -14.47
CA VAL A 1012 27.35 26.48 -14.06
C VAL A 1012 27.21 26.76 -12.56
N THR A 1013 28.19 26.35 -11.76
CA THR A 1013 28.15 26.52 -10.29
C THR A 1013 29.34 27.32 -9.79
N GLY A 1014 29.21 27.95 -8.62
CA GLY A 1014 30.34 28.64 -8.00
C GLY A 1014 30.75 29.93 -8.71
N CYS A 1015 29.81 30.62 -9.39
CA CYS A 1015 30.05 31.94 -9.97
C CYS A 1015 30.10 33.00 -8.85
N GLN A 1016 31.26 33.18 -8.23
CA GLN A 1016 31.43 34.08 -7.07
C GLN A 1016 31.19 35.57 -7.39
N THR A 1017 31.21 35.96 -8.66
CA THR A 1017 30.94 37.33 -9.11
C THR A 1017 29.45 37.68 -9.11
N LEU A 1018 28.56 36.70 -8.91
CA LEU A 1018 27.12 36.93 -8.84
C LEU A 1018 26.72 37.36 -7.43
N GLU A 1019 25.82 38.33 -7.33
CA GLU A 1019 25.06 38.61 -6.11
C GLU A 1019 23.57 38.40 -6.38
N ILE A 1020 22.97 37.46 -5.65
CA ILE A 1020 21.57 37.07 -5.86
C ILE A 1020 20.72 37.56 -4.69
N ASP A 1021 19.82 38.50 -4.97
CA ASP A 1021 18.74 38.91 -4.07
C ASP A 1021 17.48 38.12 -4.43
N ARG A 1022 17.15 37.13 -3.59
CA ARG A 1022 15.99 36.26 -3.81
C ARG A 1022 14.66 36.95 -3.54
N GLU A 1023 14.60 37.84 -2.56
CA GLU A 1023 13.36 38.54 -2.20
C GLU A 1023 13.06 39.66 -3.19
N GLY A 1024 14.11 40.38 -3.62
CA GLY A 1024 14.00 41.41 -4.65
C GLY A 1024 13.95 40.87 -6.08
N GLU A 1025 14.15 39.56 -6.29
CA GLU A 1025 14.25 38.88 -7.59
C GLU A 1025 15.25 39.55 -8.55
N ILE A 1026 16.46 39.81 -8.03
CA ILE A 1026 17.51 40.52 -8.76
C ILE A 1026 18.81 39.73 -8.75
N LEU A 1027 19.41 39.61 -9.93
CA LEU A 1027 20.78 39.15 -10.13
C LEU A 1027 21.66 40.37 -10.43
N ARG A 1028 22.70 40.58 -9.64
CA ARG A 1028 23.71 41.62 -9.87
C ARG A 1028 25.03 40.98 -10.28
N ILE A 1029 25.66 41.59 -11.28
CA ILE A 1029 26.98 41.22 -11.77
C ILE A 1029 27.70 42.53 -12.10
N ASP A 1030 28.68 42.90 -11.27
CA ASP A 1030 29.33 44.21 -11.34
C ASP A 1030 28.32 45.37 -11.35
N SER A 1031 28.17 46.07 -12.49
CA SER A 1031 27.22 47.17 -12.68
C SER A 1031 25.87 46.75 -13.29
N LEU A 1032 25.75 45.50 -13.75
CA LEU A 1032 24.53 44.98 -14.36
C LEU A 1032 23.53 44.56 -13.30
N ARG A 1033 22.25 44.87 -13.55
CA ARG A 1033 21.11 44.46 -12.72
C ARG A 1033 20.10 43.77 -13.62
N LEU A 1034 19.90 42.47 -13.41
CA LEU A 1034 19.01 41.63 -14.20
C LEU A 1034 17.87 41.12 -13.33
N GLY A 1035 16.65 41.12 -13.85
CA GLY A 1035 15.43 40.63 -13.21
C GLY A 1035 14.74 39.50 -13.99
N PRO A 1036 13.52 39.12 -13.59
CA PRO A 1036 12.84 37.94 -14.13
C PRO A 1036 12.53 37.98 -15.64
N SER A 1037 12.48 39.19 -16.22
CA SER A 1037 12.24 39.41 -17.65
C SER A 1037 13.50 39.29 -18.51
N ASP A 1038 14.68 39.40 -17.90
CA ASP A 1038 15.95 39.44 -18.61
C ASP A 1038 16.37 38.03 -19.04
N THR A 1039 16.98 37.95 -20.23
CA THR A 1039 17.45 36.70 -20.82
C THR A 1039 18.96 36.59 -20.68
N ILE A 1040 19.42 35.40 -20.28
CA ILE A 1040 20.84 35.04 -20.28
C ILE A 1040 21.05 33.73 -21.03
N SER A 1041 22.31 33.47 -21.35
CA SER A 1041 22.75 32.20 -21.92
C SER A 1041 23.87 31.61 -21.06
N ILE A 1042 23.85 30.31 -20.82
CA ILE A 1042 24.90 29.61 -20.06
C ILE A 1042 25.54 28.50 -20.90
N ASP A 1043 26.86 28.39 -20.80
CA ASP A 1043 27.66 27.31 -21.37
C ASP A 1043 28.15 26.39 -20.25
N GLY A 1044 27.53 25.22 -20.14
CA GLY A 1044 27.87 24.20 -19.17
C GLY A 1044 29.18 23.45 -19.49
N TYR A 1045 29.74 23.59 -20.71
CA TYR A 1045 31.04 23.01 -21.07
C TYR A 1045 32.21 23.87 -20.58
N THR A 1046 32.10 25.19 -20.71
CA THR A 1046 33.18 26.14 -20.36
C THR A 1046 32.96 26.85 -19.03
N GLY A 1047 31.75 26.78 -18.47
CA GLY A 1047 31.36 27.48 -17.24
C GLY A 1047 31.06 28.97 -17.48
N GLU A 1048 30.84 29.38 -18.72
CA GLU A 1048 30.66 30.78 -19.11
C GLU A 1048 29.19 31.19 -19.10
N VAL A 1049 28.93 32.45 -18.73
CA VAL A 1049 27.60 33.05 -18.67
C VAL A 1049 27.60 34.29 -19.56
N PHE A 1050 26.62 34.40 -20.44
CA PHE A 1050 26.50 35.48 -21.42
C PHE A 1050 25.20 36.26 -21.24
N LEU A 1051 25.27 37.57 -21.52
CA LEU A 1051 24.09 38.44 -21.55
C LEU A 1051 23.29 38.21 -22.85
N GLY A 1052 21.97 38.13 -22.72
CA GLY A 1052 21.06 37.98 -23.84
C GLY A 1052 21.00 36.54 -24.37
N ALA A 1053 20.27 36.37 -25.47
CA ALA A 1053 20.14 35.08 -26.16
C ALA A 1053 21.30 34.87 -27.13
N VAL A 1054 22.04 33.78 -26.94
CA VAL A 1054 23.07 33.31 -27.88
C VAL A 1054 22.47 32.21 -28.76
N GLU A 1055 22.73 32.27 -30.06
CA GLU A 1055 22.22 31.28 -31.03
C GLU A 1055 22.73 29.87 -30.73
N ILE A 1056 21.83 28.90 -30.72
CA ILE A 1056 22.10 27.48 -30.49
C ILE A 1056 21.98 26.71 -31.82
N VAL A 1057 22.92 25.80 -32.08
CA VAL A 1057 22.91 24.92 -33.26
C VAL A 1057 22.97 23.44 -32.84
N GLU A 1058 22.30 22.57 -33.59
CA GLU A 1058 22.43 21.12 -33.43
C GLU A 1058 23.69 20.64 -34.18
N PRO A 1059 24.54 19.81 -33.55
CA PRO A 1059 25.72 19.27 -34.23
C PRO A 1059 25.32 18.22 -35.27
N GLU A 1060 25.72 18.41 -36.54
CA GLU A 1060 25.61 17.37 -37.59
C GLU A 1060 26.66 16.27 -37.34
N TYR A 1061 26.31 15.25 -36.53
CA TYR A 1061 27.26 14.23 -36.05
C TYR A 1061 28.44 14.86 -35.28
N PRO A 1062 29.40 14.13 -34.65
CA PRO A 1062 30.41 14.79 -33.82
C PRO A 1062 31.50 15.45 -34.69
N GLN A 1063 31.13 16.36 -35.59
CA GLN A 1063 32.01 17.30 -36.28
C GLN A 1063 32.12 18.65 -35.57
N ALA A 1064 31.43 18.84 -34.42
CA ALA A 1064 31.60 20.02 -33.56
C ALA A 1064 32.88 19.93 -32.69
N VAL A 1065 34.00 19.57 -33.33
CA VAL A 1065 35.36 19.86 -32.85
C VAL A 1065 36.19 20.19 -34.10
N SER A 1066 36.01 21.39 -34.66
CA SER A 1066 36.90 21.86 -35.74
C SER A 1066 38.25 22.33 -35.20
N ASP A 1067 39.28 22.00 -35.98
CA ASP A 1067 40.68 22.45 -36.02
C ASP A 1067 41.64 22.18 -34.85
N LYS A 1068 41.17 21.68 -33.70
CA LYS A 1068 42.03 20.95 -32.76
C LYS A 1068 41.17 19.89 -32.10
N ASP A 1069 41.39 18.61 -32.40
CA ASP A 1069 40.87 17.48 -31.60
C ASP A 1069 41.70 17.42 -30.30
N PRO A 1070 41.34 18.12 -29.20
CA PRO A 1070 42.22 18.24 -28.04
C PRO A 1070 42.11 16.99 -27.17
N LEU A 1071 41.17 16.09 -27.47
CA LEU A 1071 40.67 15.05 -26.58
C LEU A 1071 40.73 13.65 -27.23
N GLY A 1072 40.83 13.54 -28.55
CA GLY A 1072 40.93 12.26 -29.26
C GLY A 1072 39.57 11.59 -29.50
N LEU A 1073 38.48 12.34 -29.56
CA LEU A 1073 37.10 11.80 -29.55
C LEU A 1073 36.83 10.88 -30.74
N GLU A 1074 37.36 11.22 -31.91
CA GLU A 1074 37.16 10.47 -33.14
C GLU A 1074 37.63 9.01 -33.01
N ARG A 1075 38.80 8.81 -32.39
CA ARG A 1075 39.34 7.47 -32.10
C ARG A 1075 38.35 6.64 -31.29
N TYR A 1076 37.81 7.22 -30.23
CA TYR A 1076 36.96 6.49 -29.30
C TYR A 1076 35.59 6.16 -29.92
N VAL A 1077 35.01 7.07 -30.71
CA VAL A 1077 33.74 6.82 -31.42
C VAL A 1077 33.92 5.72 -32.46
N ASN A 1078 34.97 5.79 -33.27
CA ASN A 1078 35.24 4.78 -34.29
C ASN A 1078 35.45 3.39 -33.66
N THR A 1079 36.20 3.32 -32.57
CA THR A 1079 36.42 2.06 -31.82
C THR A 1079 35.11 1.48 -31.30
N TYR A 1080 34.22 2.32 -30.73
CA TYR A 1080 32.91 1.88 -30.28
C TYR A 1080 32.04 1.33 -31.43
N LEU A 1081 31.98 2.03 -32.56
CA LEU A 1081 31.19 1.60 -33.73
C LEU A 1081 31.73 0.30 -34.33
N GLU A 1082 33.05 0.08 -34.30
CA GLU A 1082 33.64 -1.21 -34.68
C GLU A 1082 33.20 -2.33 -33.73
N TRP A 1083 33.26 -2.11 -32.41
CA TRP A 1083 32.86 -3.12 -31.42
C TRP A 1083 31.35 -3.40 -31.44
N GLU A 1084 30.53 -2.39 -31.69
CA GLU A 1084 29.07 -2.53 -31.84
C GLU A 1084 28.73 -3.39 -33.06
N LYS A 1085 29.43 -3.20 -34.19
CA LYS A 1085 29.31 -4.05 -35.38
C LYS A 1085 29.77 -5.48 -35.12
N GLU A 1086 30.90 -5.66 -34.46
CA GLU A 1086 31.42 -6.98 -34.05
C GLU A 1086 30.41 -7.71 -33.15
N ALA A 1087 29.82 -7.01 -32.16
CA ALA A 1087 28.84 -7.58 -31.24
C ALA A 1087 27.53 -7.95 -31.94
N SER A 1088 27.07 -7.10 -32.87
CA SER A 1088 25.85 -7.31 -33.66
C SER A 1088 25.98 -8.44 -34.69
N ALA A 1089 27.19 -8.73 -35.18
CA ALA A 1089 27.45 -9.82 -36.11
C ALA A 1089 27.50 -11.21 -35.43
N VAL A 1090 27.59 -11.26 -34.10
CA VAL A 1090 27.67 -12.49 -33.30
C VAL A 1090 26.31 -12.91 -32.73
N THR A 1091 25.33 -11.99 -32.67
CA THR A 1091 23.90 -12.23 -32.40
C THR A 1091 23.16 -12.60 -33.66
#